data_AF-A0A4W3HUK7-F1
#
_entry.id   AF-A0A4W3HUK7-F1
#
_cell.length_a   1.000
_cell.length_b   1.000
_cell.length_c   1.000
_cell.angle_alpha   90.00
_cell.angle_beta   90.00
_cell.angle_gamma   90.00
#
_symmetry.space_group_name_H-M   'P 1'
#
loop_
_entity.id
_entity.type
_entity.pdbx_description
1 polymer ?
#
loop_
_entity_poly.entity_id
_entity_poly.type
_entity_poly.pdbx_seq_one_letter_code
_entity_poly.pdbx_strand_id
1 'polypeptide(L)'
;ERSDLFCGLTEDLEFVFNPMTMDLLLFLGRFSLPFQDAWRLPGQYIVMLKENTHNSQTQRTINRLRTKAAKHGYMTELVHVFRHIFQGFVIKMSSDVLDMALRLPHIEYIEEDSLVFAQSIPWNLHRIVPAEEKREQYTPLNNGDLVEVYLLDTSIQSNHREIEGKVLVTEFESVPEEDGTRFYRQTSKCDSHGTHTAGVVSGRDSGVAKGANVRSVRILNCQGKGVTSGALAGLEFIRNTVIVQPYRPMIVLLPFAGGFSRTLNSAARMLTHTGVTLIAAAGNYRDDACSYSPASEPGVITVGAINFNNQPTHLGTMGSNFGRCVDLFAPGDDIISASSDCITCFTSKSGTSQAAAHVAGIAAVIMNTDPNITASALRQRLIQYSTKNAISDVWFPEEQRLITPNRIAGLPSLVFTENQLLCRTVWSKQSGLARSAKAVAHCSENEEMFSCSSFSRNGKRRGDHIEKCVAHNAFGSHGVYAIARCCSWPTAECVVNASLQADDGTSLMAGCPHKDYTLTGCSSHSFGQFSDSVRPLPNKHCAVQTGMVSHATCCHVPSIECEVKEQGPMGFTGKVSMSCDESWTLTGCSAYSHGSRTHGAYAVDNTCVVTSSGEGKGAAAVAICCRNRTRQSKGAFKLADK
;
A
#
# COMPACT_ATOMS: atom_id res chain seq x y z
N GLU A 1 -75.74 25.58 -15.69
CA GLU A 1 -76.43 24.28 -15.56
C GLU A 1 -75.56 23.40 -14.67
N ARG A 2 -75.88 23.37 -13.36
CA ARG A 2 -76.35 22.19 -12.59
C ARG A 2 -75.37 21.00 -12.64
N SER A 3 -74.62 20.73 -11.56
CA SER A 3 -75.02 20.03 -10.30
C SER A 3 -74.76 18.52 -10.41
N ASP A 4 -74.32 17.73 -9.42
CA ASP A 4 -73.86 17.89 -8.03
C ASP A 4 -73.49 16.47 -7.51
N LEU A 5 -72.99 16.40 -6.25
CA LEU A 5 -72.87 15.27 -5.29
C LEU A 5 -71.46 14.61 -5.19
N PHE A 6 -70.74 14.56 -4.04
CA PHE A 6 -71.00 14.98 -2.66
C PHE A 6 -69.69 15.22 -1.86
N CYS A 7 -69.81 16.03 -0.80
CA CYS A 7 -68.83 16.49 0.18
C CYS A 7 -68.67 15.58 1.41
N GLY A 8 -67.58 15.82 2.19
CA GLY A 8 -67.42 15.50 3.62
C GLY A 8 -66.23 14.56 3.89
N LEU A 9 -65.24 14.83 4.75
CA LEU A 9 -65.13 15.73 5.91
C LEU A 9 -63.64 16.09 6.13
N THR A 10 -63.38 17.37 6.41
CA THR A 10 -62.17 17.88 7.08
C THR A 10 -62.65 18.66 8.30
N GLU A 11 -62.24 18.27 9.51
CA GLU A 11 -61.96 19.17 10.64
C GLU A 11 -61.39 18.38 11.84
N ASP A 12 -60.28 18.88 12.36
CA ASP A 12 -59.80 18.97 13.74
C ASP A 12 -59.78 17.73 14.66
N LEU A 13 -58.58 17.41 15.17
CA LEU A 13 -58.31 17.39 16.62
C LEU A 13 -56.82 17.14 16.92
N GLU A 14 -56.20 18.11 17.60
CA GLU A 14 -55.02 17.93 18.43
C GLU A 14 -55.18 16.70 19.33
N PHE A 15 -54.26 15.74 19.25
CA PHE A 15 -54.15 14.69 20.27
C PHE A 15 -52.90 14.88 21.10
N VAL A 16 -53.17 15.43 22.28
CA VAL A 16 -52.44 15.35 23.53
C VAL A 16 -51.74 13.99 23.69
N PHE A 17 -50.42 14.02 23.94
CA PHE A 17 -49.66 12.86 24.41
C PHE A 17 -50.26 12.36 25.74
N ASN A 18 -50.94 11.22 25.70
CA ASN A 18 -51.39 10.49 26.89
C ASN A 18 -50.37 9.38 27.18
N PRO A 19 -49.78 9.28 28.38
CA PRO A 19 -48.76 8.29 28.71
C PRO A 19 -49.45 6.98 29.10
N MET A 20 -50.08 6.30 28.14
CA MET A 20 -50.77 5.04 28.41
C MET A 20 -50.91 4.14 27.19
N THR A 21 -49.86 4.06 26.37
CA THR A 21 -49.73 3.04 25.29
C THR A 21 -48.32 2.44 25.22
N MET A 22 -47.49 2.64 26.25
CA MET A 22 -46.14 2.08 26.34
C MET A 22 -46.07 0.72 27.04
N ASP A 23 -47.20 0.01 27.20
CA ASP A 23 -47.28 -1.26 27.94
C ASP A 23 -47.77 -2.46 27.11
N LEU A 24 -47.89 -2.33 25.78
CA LEU A 24 -48.31 -3.45 24.90
C LEU A 24 -47.25 -3.88 23.86
N LEU A 25 -45.99 -3.49 24.05
CA LEU A 25 -44.84 -3.92 23.23
C LEU A 25 -43.77 -4.70 24.03
N LEU A 26 -44.09 -5.12 25.27
CA LEU A 26 -43.21 -5.95 26.10
C LEU A 26 -43.48 -7.46 26.00
N PHE A 27 -44.38 -7.89 25.12
CA PHE A 27 -44.57 -9.31 24.83
C PHE A 27 -44.41 -9.58 23.34
N LEU A 28 -43.30 -10.26 23.01
CA LEU A 28 -42.88 -10.88 21.75
C LEU A 28 -41.75 -10.17 20.99
N GLY A 29 -40.58 -10.82 21.01
CA GLY A 29 -39.68 -10.85 19.86
C GLY A 29 -38.47 -9.93 19.92
N ARG A 30 -37.30 -10.54 20.14
CA ARG A 30 -35.95 -9.97 19.91
C ARG A 30 -35.87 -9.25 18.56
N PHE A 31 -35.80 -7.93 18.58
CA PHE A 31 -35.21 -7.13 17.51
C PHE A 31 -34.28 -6.11 18.16
N SER A 32 -33.08 -6.57 18.53
CA SER A 32 -31.95 -5.67 18.76
C SER A 32 -31.54 -5.07 17.40
N LEU A 33 -31.37 -3.74 17.35
CA LEU A 33 -30.90 -3.07 16.15
C LEU A 33 -29.49 -3.60 15.77
N PRO A 34 -29.21 -3.96 14.52
CA PRO A 34 -28.03 -4.72 14.09
C PRO A 34 -26.68 -3.98 14.19
N PHE A 35 -26.67 -2.78 14.77
CA PHE A 35 -25.45 -2.00 15.06
C PHE A 35 -24.85 -2.31 16.44
N GLN A 36 -25.65 -2.78 17.40
CA GLN A 36 -25.24 -2.91 18.79
C GLN A 36 -24.40 -4.17 19.09
N ASP A 37 -24.53 -5.23 18.29
CA ASP A 37 -23.76 -6.47 18.49
C ASP A 37 -22.27 -6.33 18.10
N ALA A 38 -21.91 -5.33 17.28
CA ALA A 38 -20.56 -5.09 16.77
C ALA A 38 -19.57 -4.43 17.73
N TRP A 39 -20.07 -3.93 18.85
CA TRP A 39 -19.25 -3.27 19.86
C TRP A 39 -19.08 -4.14 21.10
N ARG A 40 -19.60 -5.36 21.10
CA ARG A 40 -19.52 -6.27 22.24
C ARG A 40 -18.08 -6.74 22.48
N LEU A 41 -17.67 -6.81 23.73
CA LEU A 41 -16.37 -7.30 24.20
C LEU A 41 -16.58 -8.58 25.04
N PRO A 42 -16.91 -9.72 24.38
CA PRO A 42 -17.23 -10.95 25.09
C PRO A 42 -16.07 -11.44 25.95
N GLY A 43 -16.41 -11.92 27.15
CA GLY A 43 -15.43 -12.35 28.14
C GLY A 43 -15.02 -11.27 29.16
N GLN A 44 -15.48 -10.03 28.98
CA GLN A 44 -15.39 -8.96 29.98
C GLN A 44 -16.79 -8.46 30.32
N TYR A 45 -17.10 -8.36 31.61
CA TYR A 45 -18.44 -8.02 32.07
C TYR A 45 -18.41 -6.92 33.13
N ILE A 46 -19.36 -6.01 33.03
CA ILE A 46 -19.67 -5.00 34.03
C ILE A 46 -20.79 -5.56 34.92
N VAL A 47 -20.49 -5.79 36.19
CA VAL A 47 -21.45 -6.28 37.18
C VAL A 47 -21.98 -5.10 37.98
N MET A 48 -23.24 -4.76 37.75
CA MET A 48 -23.95 -3.72 38.48
C MET A 48 -24.58 -4.29 39.75
N LEU A 49 -24.34 -3.65 40.89
CA LEU A 49 -24.96 -4.00 42.17
C LEU A 49 -26.06 -2.99 42.52
N LYS A 50 -27.05 -3.45 43.28
CA LYS A 50 -28.17 -2.63 43.75
C LYS A 50 -27.68 -1.38 44.48
N GLU A 51 -28.35 -0.24 44.31
CA GLU A 51 -27.94 1.07 44.88
C GLU A 51 -27.57 1.06 46.37
N ASN A 52 -28.27 0.26 47.19
CA ASN A 52 -28.03 0.15 48.63
C ASN A 52 -26.87 -0.78 49.02
N THR A 53 -25.98 -1.14 48.09
CA THR A 53 -24.87 -2.06 48.35
C THR A 53 -23.65 -1.33 48.88
N HIS A 54 -23.20 -1.66 50.09
CA HIS A 54 -22.00 -1.07 50.68
C HIS A 54 -20.72 -1.70 50.11
N ASN A 55 -19.60 -0.96 50.17
CA ASN A 55 -18.27 -1.44 49.74
C ASN A 55 -17.87 -2.82 50.29
N SER A 56 -18.24 -3.11 51.55
CA SER A 56 -17.98 -4.40 52.19
C SER A 56 -18.78 -5.54 51.56
N GLN A 57 -20.00 -5.26 51.06
CA GLN A 57 -20.84 -6.21 50.33
C GLN A 57 -20.31 -6.40 48.90
N THR A 58 -19.87 -5.34 48.22
CA THR A 58 -19.21 -5.42 46.91
C THR A 58 -18.02 -6.38 46.94
N GLN A 59 -17.12 -6.23 47.93
CA GLN A 59 -15.96 -7.13 48.06
C GLN A 59 -16.35 -8.58 48.36
N ARG A 60 -17.40 -8.80 49.16
CA ARG A 60 -17.94 -10.15 49.42
C ARG A 60 -18.50 -10.78 48.16
N THR A 61 -19.24 -10.03 47.34
CA THR A 61 -19.80 -10.51 46.08
C THR A 61 -18.70 -10.88 45.09
N ILE A 62 -17.65 -10.05 44.95
CA ILE A 62 -16.46 -10.35 44.13
C ILE A 62 -15.81 -11.66 44.59
N ASN A 63 -15.50 -11.78 45.88
CA ASN A 63 -14.83 -12.98 46.41
C ASN A 63 -15.71 -14.23 46.23
N ARG A 64 -17.03 -14.10 46.39
CA ARG A 64 -17.98 -15.20 46.21
C ARG A 64 -18.05 -15.65 44.75
N LEU A 65 -18.04 -14.71 43.80
CA LEU A 65 -18.00 -15.00 42.37
C LEU A 65 -16.71 -15.74 42.00
N ARG A 66 -15.54 -15.18 42.36
CA ARG A 66 -14.23 -15.80 42.07
C ARG A 66 -14.10 -17.21 42.65
N THR A 67 -14.55 -17.39 43.89
CA THR A 67 -14.51 -18.70 44.57
C THR A 67 -15.43 -19.72 43.89
N LYS A 68 -16.65 -19.32 43.53
CA LYS A 68 -17.59 -20.21 42.84
C LYS A 68 -17.11 -20.57 41.43
N ALA A 69 -16.59 -19.61 40.68
CA ALA A 69 -16.03 -19.83 39.35
C ALA A 69 -14.83 -20.80 39.42
N ALA A 70 -13.90 -20.57 40.34
CA ALA A 70 -12.75 -21.45 40.56
C ALA A 70 -13.17 -22.89 40.93
N LYS A 71 -14.23 -23.07 41.73
CA LYS A 71 -14.78 -24.40 42.04
C LYS A 71 -15.30 -25.16 40.81
N HIS A 72 -15.65 -24.45 39.74
CA HIS A 72 -16.10 -25.02 38.48
C HIS A 72 -15.00 -25.00 37.40
N GLY A 73 -13.75 -24.72 37.78
CA GLY A 73 -12.60 -24.74 36.88
C GLY A 73 -12.41 -23.46 36.04
N TYR A 74 -13.17 -22.40 36.29
CA TYR A 74 -13.06 -21.15 35.54
C TYR A 74 -12.15 -20.14 36.26
N MET A 75 -11.18 -19.59 35.51
CA MET A 75 -10.36 -18.46 35.97
C MET A 75 -11.11 -17.14 35.81
N THR A 76 -10.89 -16.22 36.76
CA THR A 76 -11.51 -14.90 36.76
C THR A 76 -10.51 -13.81 37.17
N GLU A 77 -10.49 -12.72 36.42
CA GLU A 77 -9.60 -11.58 36.65
C GLU A 77 -10.43 -10.33 36.94
N LEU A 78 -10.26 -9.75 38.13
CA LEU A 78 -10.92 -8.49 38.47
C LEU A 78 -10.17 -7.34 37.79
N VAL A 79 -10.87 -6.58 36.95
CA VAL A 79 -10.29 -5.45 36.21
C VAL A 79 -10.42 -4.15 37.01
N HIS A 80 -11.63 -3.87 37.53
CA HIS A 80 -11.90 -2.61 38.24
C HIS A 80 -13.06 -2.73 39.24
N VAL A 81 -13.13 -1.84 40.23
CA VAL A 81 -14.25 -1.74 41.19
C VAL A 81 -14.76 -0.32 41.24
N PHE A 82 -16.03 -0.11 40.91
CA PHE A 82 -16.71 1.18 40.99
C PHE A 82 -17.23 1.43 42.40
N ARG A 83 -16.96 2.63 42.93
CA ARG A 83 -17.34 3.02 44.31
C ARG A 83 -18.06 4.36 44.41
N HIS A 84 -17.94 5.21 43.39
CA HIS A 84 -18.35 6.62 43.46
C HIS A 84 -19.46 6.97 42.46
N ILE A 85 -19.45 6.35 41.28
CA ILE A 85 -20.43 6.61 40.22
C ILE A 85 -21.62 5.64 40.33
N PHE A 86 -21.35 4.37 40.63
CA PHE A 86 -22.30 3.34 41.05
C PHE A 86 -21.55 2.26 41.84
N GLN A 87 -22.29 1.32 42.43
CA GLN A 87 -21.74 0.17 43.13
C GLN A 87 -21.62 -1.00 42.18
N GLY A 88 -20.40 -1.43 41.87
CA GLY A 88 -20.20 -2.49 40.88
C GLY A 88 -18.74 -2.79 40.61
N PHE A 89 -18.47 -3.67 39.67
CA PHE A 89 -17.11 -4.04 39.30
C PHE A 89 -17.02 -4.61 37.88
N VAL A 90 -15.85 -4.48 37.26
CA VAL A 90 -15.53 -5.09 35.96
C VAL A 90 -14.70 -6.35 36.19
N ILE A 91 -15.09 -7.45 35.57
CA ILE A 91 -14.43 -8.74 35.70
C ILE A 91 -14.31 -9.43 34.34
N LYS A 92 -13.13 -10.00 34.06
CA LYS A 92 -12.95 -10.94 32.95
C LYS A 92 -13.28 -12.35 33.41
N MET A 93 -14.18 -13.02 32.70
CA MET A 93 -14.63 -14.38 33.00
C MET A 93 -15.23 -15.05 31.75
N SER A 94 -15.36 -16.38 31.73
CA SER A 94 -16.09 -17.07 30.64
C SER A 94 -17.58 -16.71 30.69
N SER A 95 -18.23 -16.65 29.52
CA SER A 95 -19.69 -16.53 29.39
C SER A 95 -20.42 -17.69 30.09
N ASP A 96 -19.80 -18.87 30.19
CA ASP A 96 -20.35 -20.04 30.89
C ASP A 96 -20.63 -19.78 32.38
N VAL A 97 -20.00 -18.74 32.97
CA VAL A 97 -20.16 -18.37 34.38
C VAL A 97 -21.33 -17.39 34.60
N LEU A 98 -21.93 -16.84 33.54
CA LEU A 98 -22.95 -15.78 33.64
C LEU A 98 -24.19 -16.22 34.42
N ASP A 99 -24.76 -17.38 34.11
CA ASP A 99 -25.96 -17.89 34.80
C ASP A 99 -25.74 -18.06 36.30
N MET A 100 -24.51 -18.40 36.70
CA MET A 100 -24.13 -18.51 38.10
C MET A 100 -23.91 -17.14 38.73
N ALA A 101 -23.26 -16.23 38.00
CA ALA A 101 -23.01 -14.88 38.44
C ALA A 101 -24.34 -14.18 38.71
N LEU A 102 -25.31 -14.24 37.79
CA LEU A 102 -26.65 -13.66 37.92
C LEU A 102 -27.42 -14.11 39.18
N ARG A 103 -27.08 -15.27 39.77
CA ARG A 103 -27.69 -15.78 41.01
C ARG A 103 -27.01 -15.28 42.29
N LEU A 104 -26.01 -14.41 42.22
CA LEU A 104 -25.33 -13.86 43.39
C LEU A 104 -26.15 -12.75 44.05
N PRO A 105 -26.04 -12.59 45.39
CA PRO A 105 -26.76 -11.53 46.09
C PRO A 105 -26.22 -10.16 45.68
N HIS A 106 -27.10 -9.16 45.76
CA HIS A 106 -26.83 -7.76 45.46
C HIS A 106 -26.61 -7.42 43.99
N ILE A 107 -26.54 -8.39 43.07
CA ILE A 107 -26.50 -8.10 41.64
C ILE A 107 -27.85 -7.56 41.19
N GLU A 108 -27.79 -6.47 40.45
CA GLU A 108 -28.95 -5.87 39.78
C GLU A 108 -29.04 -6.37 38.35
N TYR A 109 -27.94 -6.24 37.60
CA TYR A 109 -27.77 -6.83 36.29
C TYR A 109 -26.28 -7.05 35.98
N ILE A 110 -26.01 -7.83 34.93
CA ILE A 110 -24.68 -8.00 34.36
C ILE A 110 -24.76 -7.57 32.90
N GLU A 111 -23.90 -6.66 32.52
CA GLU A 111 -23.75 -6.17 31.16
C GLU A 111 -22.45 -6.71 30.57
N GLU A 112 -22.49 -7.24 29.36
CA GLU A 112 -21.27 -7.53 28.61
C GLU A 112 -20.64 -6.22 28.18
N ASP A 113 -19.35 -6.07 28.46
CA ASP A 113 -18.65 -4.82 28.18
C ASP A 113 -18.67 -4.53 26.68
N SER A 114 -18.53 -3.26 26.31
CA SER A 114 -18.53 -2.84 24.92
C SER A 114 -17.47 -1.79 24.62
N LEU A 115 -16.93 -1.86 23.41
CA LEU A 115 -15.99 -0.89 22.88
C LEU A 115 -16.72 0.43 22.65
N VAL A 116 -16.28 1.47 23.35
CA VAL A 116 -16.71 2.84 23.08
C VAL A 116 -15.71 3.47 22.13
N PHE A 117 -16.15 3.83 20.92
CA PHE A 117 -15.33 4.47 19.90
C PHE A 117 -15.57 5.98 19.88
N ALA A 118 -14.52 6.75 19.62
CA ALA A 118 -14.71 8.10 19.12
C ALA A 118 -15.48 8.01 17.79
N GLN A 119 -16.42 8.94 17.54
CA GLN A 119 -17.19 9.04 16.30
C GLN A 119 -16.30 9.52 15.13
N SER A 120 -15.26 8.76 14.80
CA SER A 120 -14.34 9.07 13.71
C SER A 120 -14.02 7.83 12.89
N ILE A 121 -13.86 8.06 11.59
CA ILE A 121 -13.33 7.07 10.65
C ILE A 121 -12.01 6.51 11.20
N PRO A 122 -11.77 5.19 11.15
CA PRO A 122 -10.47 4.61 11.49
C PRO A 122 -9.34 5.37 10.79
N TRP A 123 -8.30 5.73 11.54
CA TRP A 123 -7.27 6.63 11.07
C TRP A 123 -6.63 6.18 9.75
N ASN A 124 -6.52 4.86 9.57
CA ASN A 124 -5.95 4.19 8.42
C ASN A 124 -6.79 4.40 7.15
N LEU A 125 -8.12 4.36 7.27
CA LEU A 125 -9.03 4.68 6.16
C LEU A 125 -8.99 6.18 5.85
N HIS A 126 -8.99 7.03 6.88
CA HIS A 126 -8.85 8.47 6.68
C HIS A 126 -7.51 8.85 6.03
N ARG A 127 -6.43 8.12 6.33
CA ARG A 127 -5.10 8.38 5.79
C ARG A 127 -5.00 8.13 4.28
N ILE A 128 -5.72 7.13 3.77
CA ILE A 128 -5.68 6.76 2.35
C ILE A 128 -6.64 7.60 1.49
N VAL A 129 -7.52 8.40 2.10
CA VAL A 129 -8.39 9.34 1.36
C VAL A 129 -7.58 10.59 0.95
N PRO A 130 -7.70 11.06 -0.31
CA PRO A 130 -7.10 12.30 -0.76
C PRO A 130 -7.47 13.50 0.14
N ALA A 131 -6.54 14.43 0.34
CA ALA A 131 -6.75 15.57 1.23
C ALA A 131 -7.97 16.44 0.84
N GLU A 132 -8.23 16.56 -0.47
CA GLU A 132 -9.34 17.32 -1.06
C GLU A 132 -10.71 16.67 -0.83
N GLU A 133 -10.73 15.40 -0.42
CA GLU A 133 -11.94 14.57 -0.29
C GLU A 133 -12.17 14.07 1.13
N LYS A 134 -11.49 14.64 2.12
CA LYS A 134 -11.66 14.29 3.53
C LYS A 134 -13.07 14.67 3.99
N ARG A 135 -13.91 13.65 4.15
CA ARG A 135 -15.29 13.73 4.66
C ARG A 135 -15.36 13.17 6.08
N GLU A 136 -16.48 13.43 6.76
CA GLU A 136 -16.81 12.82 8.05
C GLU A 136 -17.06 11.30 7.96
N GLN A 137 -17.35 10.79 6.76
CA GLN A 137 -17.54 9.35 6.49
C GLN A 137 -16.63 8.84 5.37
N TYR A 138 -16.12 7.63 5.52
CA TYR A 138 -15.32 6.96 4.48
C TYR A 138 -16.22 6.39 3.38
N THR A 139 -16.16 7.03 2.22
CA THR A 139 -16.87 6.60 1.00
C THR A 139 -15.87 6.57 -0.16
N PRO A 140 -15.32 5.40 -0.53
CA PRO A 140 -14.46 5.30 -1.71
C PRO A 140 -15.27 5.57 -2.99
N LEU A 141 -14.57 5.83 -4.11
CA LEU A 141 -15.19 6.11 -5.41
C LEU A 141 -16.17 5.01 -5.85
N ASN A 142 -15.83 3.76 -5.54
CA ASN A 142 -16.64 2.57 -5.72
C ASN A 142 -16.22 1.55 -4.64
N ASN A 143 -16.94 0.43 -4.54
CA ASN A 143 -16.70 -0.55 -3.48
C ASN A 143 -15.80 -1.72 -3.91
N GLY A 144 -15.30 -1.76 -5.15
CA GLY A 144 -14.48 -2.87 -5.66
C GLY A 144 -15.28 -4.12 -6.08
N ASP A 145 -16.58 -3.99 -6.36
CA ASP A 145 -17.53 -5.09 -6.53
C ASP A 145 -17.18 -6.07 -7.66
N LEU A 146 -16.47 -5.61 -8.69
CA LEU A 146 -16.04 -6.40 -9.86
C LEU A 146 -14.71 -7.13 -9.64
N VAL A 147 -14.10 -7.04 -8.46
CA VAL A 147 -12.74 -7.55 -8.23
C VAL A 147 -12.77 -8.75 -7.31
N GLU A 148 -12.02 -9.78 -7.71
CA GLU A 148 -11.79 -10.96 -6.90
C GLU A 148 -10.38 -10.94 -6.30
N VAL A 149 -10.29 -11.09 -4.97
CA VAL A 149 -9.04 -11.09 -4.22
C VAL A 149 -8.78 -12.47 -3.66
N TYR A 150 -7.77 -13.18 -4.17
CA TYR A 150 -7.28 -14.39 -3.53
C TYR A 150 -6.38 -14.03 -2.35
N LEU A 151 -6.65 -14.61 -1.19
CA LEU A 151 -5.91 -14.39 0.04
C LEU A 151 -5.23 -15.69 0.46
N LEU A 152 -3.90 -15.75 0.31
CA LEU A 152 -3.09 -16.89 0.76
C LEU A 152 -2.64 -16.66 2.21
N ASP A 153 -3.34 -17.25 3.17
CA ASP A 153 -3.14 -16.95 4.61
C ASP A 153 -3.50 -18.14 5.52
N THR A 154 -3.89 -17.88 6.77
CA THR A 154 -4.51 -18.83 7.70
C THR A 154 -5.95 -19.14 7.30
N SER A 155 -6.68 -19.90 8.12
CA SER A 155 -8.15 -19.97 7.97
C SER A 155 -8.81 -18.61 8.21
N ILE A 156 -10.09 -18.51 7.86
CA ILE A 156 -10.91 -17.31 8.02
C ILE A 156 -12.26 -17.67 8.65
N GLN A 157 -12.74 -16.83 9.57
CA GLN A 157 -14.10 -16.90 10.09
C GLN A 157 -15.07 -16.25 9.08
N SER A 158 -15.47 -16.98 8.05
CA SER A 158 -16.28 -16.46 6.94
C SER A 158 -17.68 -15.98 7.32
N ASN A 159 -18.19 -16.37 8.50
CA ASN A 159 -19.46 -15.91 9.05
C ASN A 159 -19.35 -14.66 9.94
N HIS A 160 -18.20 -13.98 9.94
CA HIS A 160 -18.04 -12.71 10.64
C HIS A 160 -18.74 -11.57 9.86
N ARG A 161 -19.55 -10.75 10.52
CA ARG A 161 -20.39 -9.66 9.96
C ARG A 161 -19.67 -8.73 8.99
N GLU A 162 -18.40 -8.41 9.26
CA GLU A 162 -17.58 -7.58 8.36
C GLU A 162 -17.46 -8.18 6.94
N ILE A 163 -17.42 -9.51 6.83
CA ILE A 163 -16.97 -10.24 5.65
C ILE A 163 -17.92 -11.35 5.19
N GLU A 164 -19.00 -11.60 5.93
CA GLU A 164 -20.03 -12.56 5.56
C GLU A 164 -20.64 -12.23 4.19
N GLY A 165 -20.89 -13.27 3.39
CA GLY A 165 -21.40 -13.13 2.02
C GLY A 165 -20.38 -12.63 0.98
N LYS A 166 -19.18 -12.17 1.40
CA LYS A 166 -18.11 -11.69 0.49
C LYS A 166 -16.88 -12.57 0.47
N VAL A 167 -16.64 -13.34 1.54
CA VAL A 167 -15.51 -14.27 1.64
C VAL A 167 -15.96 -15.69 1.36
N LEU A 168 -15.38 -16.30 0.32
CA LEU A 168 -15.48 -17.73 0.04
C LEU A 168 -14.22 -18.43 0.54
N VAL A 169 -14.38 -19.43 1.41
CA VAL A 169 -13.27 -20.32 1.78
C VAL A 169 -13.15 -21.39 0.71
N THR A 170 -11.97 -21.51 0.09
CA THR A 170 -11.71 -22.60 -0.87
C THR A 170 -11.37 -23.88 -0.12
N GLU A 171 -11.56 -25.03 -0.78
CA GLU A 171 -11.15 -26.34 -0.23
C GLU A 171 -9.62 -26.56 -0.27
N PHE A 172 -8.84 -25.54 -0.68
CA PHE A 172 -7.38 -25.65 -0.73
C PHE A 172 -6.76 -25.47 0.66
N GLU A 173 -6.01 -26.47 1.09
CA GLU A 173 -5.16 -26.41 2.28
C GLU A 173 -3.79 -27.07 2.01
N SER A 174 -2.72 -26.35 2.33
CA SER A 174 -1.36 -26.88 2.30
C SER A 174 -0.50 -26.20 3.37
N VAL A 175 -0.64 -26.66 4.61
CA VAL A 175 0.05 -26.11 5.79
C VAL A 175 1.06 -27.12 6.37
N PRO A 176 2.18 -26.66 6.96
CA PRO A 176 3.06 -27.56 7.72
C PRO A 176 2.43 -27.93 9.07
N GLU A 177 2.87 -29.06 9.64
CA GLU A 177 2.55 -29.42 11.03
C GLU A 177 2.99 -28.31 12.00
N GLU A 178 2.26 -28.14 13.09
CA GLU A 178 2.63 -27.19 14.13
C GLU A 178 3.85 -27.64 14.95
N ASP A 179 4.70 -26.68 15.31
CA ASP A 179 5.88 -26.97 16.12
C ASP A 179 5.50 -27.23 17.59
N GLY A 180 6.08 -28.28 18.16
CA GLY A 180 6.04 -28.58 19.59
C GLY A 180 5.35 -29.90 19.92
N THR A 181 5.97 -30.71 20.78
CA THR A 181 5.48 -32.05 21.18
C THR A 181 4.14 -32.06 21.93
N ARG A 182 3.62 -30.87 22.28
CA ARG A 182 2.35 -30.67 22.99
C ARG A 182 1.57 -29.47 22.45
N PHE A 183 1.61 -29.24 21.13
CA PHE A 183 0.73 -28.24 20.52
C PHE A 183 -0.71 -28.76 20.47
N TYR A 184 -1.62 -28.09 21.16
CA TYR A 184 -3.06 -28.34 21.07
C TYR A 184 -3.72 -27.03 20.66
N ARG A 185 -4.42 -27.04 19.53
CA ARG A 185 -5.22 -25.91 19.04
C ARG A 185 -6.32 -25.49 20.05
N GLN A 186 -6.71 -26.38 20.96
CA GLN A 186 -7.79 -26.18 21.94
C GLN A 186 -9.06 -25.65 21.24
N THR A 187 -9.60 -24.52 21.69
CA THR A 187 -10.77 -23.85 21.12
C THR A 187 -10.41 -22.89 19.98
N SER A 188 -9.12 -22.59 19.77
CA SER A 188 -8.68 -21.66 18.73
C SER A 188 -9.10 -22.18 17.36
N LYS A 189 -9.59 -21.29 16.50
CA LYS A 189 -9.90 -21.65 15.11
C LYS A 189 -8.78 -21.27 14.13
N CYS A 190 -7.64 -20.82 14.63
CA CYS A 190 -6.46 -20.52 13.82
C CYS A 190 -6.73 -19.54 12.68
N ASP A 191 -7.69 -18.64 12.89
CA ASP A 191 -8.32 -17.79 11.90
C ASP A 191 -8.10 -16.30 12.16
N SER A 192 -7.34 -15.95 13.20
CA SER A 192 -7.13 -14.56 13.63
C SER A 192 -6.45 -13.68 12.57
N HIS A 193 -5.42 -14.18 11.88
CA HIS A 193 -4.68 -13.39 10.91
C HIS A 193 -5.46 -13.23 9.60
N GLY A 194 -6.01 -14.32 9.06
CA GLY A 194 -6.78 -14.32 7.82
C GLY A 194 -8.08 -13.53 7.93
N THR A 195 -8.82 -13.66 9.04
CA THR A 195 -10.06 -12.91 9.29
C THR A 195 -9.81 -11.41 9.36
N HIS A 196 -8.78 -10.98 10.09
CA HIS A 196 -8.40 -9.57 10.19
C HIS A 196 -7.97 -9.02 8.83
N THR A 197 -7.12 -9.75 8.10
CA THR A 197 -6.61 -9.34 6.78
C THR A 197 -7.74 -9.21 5.75
N ALA A 198 -8.68 -10.16 5.71
CA ALA A 198 -9.86 -10.08 4.84
C ALA A 198 -10.78 -8.91 5.21
N GLY A 199 -10.91 -8.61 6.51
CA GLY A 199 -11.62 -7.45 7.01
C GLY A 199 -10.99 -6.12 6.57
N VAL A 200 -9.66 -6.00 6.58
CA VAL A 200 -8.98 -4.78 6.08
C VAL A 200 -9.22 -4.58 4.57
N VAL A 201 -9.20 -5.66 3.79
CA VAL A 201 -9.48 -5.59 2.35
C VAL A 201 -10.94 -5.21 2.09
N SER A 202 -11.88 -5.97 2.66
CA SER A 202 -13.27 -6.03 2.21
C SER A 202 -14.31 -5.88 3.32
N GLY A 203 -13.91 -5.56 4.55
CA GLY A 203 -14.80 -5.36 5.69
C GLY A 203 -15.90 -4.32 5.42
N ARG A 204 -17.10 -4.56 5.94
CA ARG A 204 -18.26 -3.67 5.75
C ARG A 204 -18.01 -2.29 6.36
N ASP A 205 -17.50 -2.26 7.58
CA ASP A 205 -17.31 -1.04 8.37
C ASP A 205 -15.82 -0.59 8.35
N SER A 206 -14.88 -1.54 8.40
CA SER A 206 -13.43 -1.29 8.51
C SER A 206 -12.63 -1.51 7.22
N GLY A 207 -13.26 -2.01 6.15
CA GLY A 207 -12.59 -2.36 4.91
C GLY A 207 -12.37 -1.19 3.95
N VAL A 208 -11.32 -1.33 3.14
CA VAL A 208 -10.98 -0.38 2.07
C VAL A 208 -11.91 -0.54 0.86
N ALA A 209 -12.05 -1.75 0.33
CA ALA A 209 -12.92 -2.07 -0.81
C ALA A 209 -14.14 -2.87 -0.33
N LYS A 210 -15.14 -2.17 0.22
CA LYS A 210 -16.27 -2.75 0.98
C LYS A 210 -17.11 -3.82 0.24
N GLY A 211 -17.03 -3.86 -1.09
CA GLY A 211 -17.77 -4.75 -1.98
C GLY A 211 -16.89 -5.78 -2.69
N ALA A 212 -15.57 -5.76 -2.50
CA ALA A 212 -14.67 -6.74 -3.11
C ALA A 212 -14.93 -8.16 -2.56
N ASN A 213 -14.87 -9.15 -3.44
CA ASN A 213 -15.00 -10.56 -3.09
C ASN A 213 -13.62 -11.14 -2.74
N VAL A 214 -13.54 -11.99 -1.72
CA VAL A 214 -12.28 -12.62 -1.30
C VAL A 214 -12.39 -14.14 -1.36
N ARG A 215 -11.37 -14.79 -1.91
CA ARG A 215 -11.21 -16.25 -1.87
C ARG A 215 -10.05 -16.65 -0.98
N SER A 216 -10.35 -17.35 0.10
CA SER A 216 -9.33 -17.80 1.07
C SER A 216 -8.66 -19.09 0.60
N VAL A 217 -7.32 -19.09 0.59
CA VAL A 217 -6.45 -20.22 0.26
C VAL A 217 -5.54 -20.47 1.46
N ARG A 218 -5.72 -21.59 2.17
CA ARG A 218 -5.04 -21.81 3.44
C ARG A 218 -3.63 -22.39 3.25
N ILE A 219 -2.61 -21.59 3.56
CA ILE A 219 -1.19 -21.96 3.47
C ILE A 219 -0.39 -21.70 4.76
N LEU A 220 -1.01 -21.07 5.76
CA LEU A 220 -0.43 -20.84 7.08
C LEU A 220 -1.16 -21.66 8.15
N ASN A 221 -0.40 -22.33 9.01
CA ASN A 221 -0.92 -23.12 10.14
C ASN A 221 -1.34 -22.23 11.32
N CYS A 222 -1.71 -22.86 12.44
CA CYS A 222 -2.16 -22.17 13.65
C CYS A 222 -1.14 -21.23 14.31
N GLN A 223 0.14 -21.40 13.99
CA GLN A 223 1.24 -20.56 14.47
C GLN A 223 1.60 -19.46 13.45
N GLY A 224 0.81 -19.31 12.38
CA GLY A 224 1.10 -18.38 11.28
C GLY A 224 2.28 -18.82 10.42
N LYS A 225 2.65 -20.11 10.44
CA LYS A 225 3.77 -20.65 9.68
C LYS A 225 3.29 -21.35 8.41
N GLY A 226 3.98 -21.07 7.32
CA GLY A 226 3.83 -21.78 6.06
C GLY A 226 5.18 -22.24 5.54
N VAL A 227 5.15 -23.08 4.51
CA VAL A 227 6.35 -23.52 3.79
C VAL A 227 6.31 -23.04 2.35
N THR A 228 7.48 -22.79 1.75
CA THR A 228 7.57 -22.30 0.36
C THR A 228 6.85 -23.23 -0.62
N SER A 229 6.91 -24.55 -0.41
CA SER A 229 6.18 -25.53 -1.24
C SER A 229 4.67 -25.35 -1.16
N GLY A 230 4.12 -25.06 0.02
CA GLY A 230 2.68 -24.81 0.20
C GLY A 230 2.24 -23.50 -0.46
N ALA A 231 3.06 -22.44 -0.35
CA ALA A 231 2.81 -21.20 -1.08
C ALA A 231 2.84 -21.41 -2.61
N LEU A 232 3.79 -22.21 -3.12
CA LEU A 232 3.85 -22.58 -4.53
C LEU A 232 2.62 -23.37 -4.99
N ALA A 233 2.17 -24.34 -4.20
CA ALA A 233 0.95 -25.10 -4.48
C ALA A 233 -0.30 -24.19 -4.50
N GLY A 234 -0.36 -23.20 -3.60
CA GLY A 234 -1.44 -22.20 -3.60
C GLY A 234 -1.43 -21.32 -4.86
N LEU A 235 -0.25 -20.87 -5.31
CA LEU A 235 -0.11 -20.11 -6.56
C LEU A 235 -0.47 -20.96 -7.79
N GLU A 236 -0.12 -22.25 -7.79
CA GLU A 236 -0.49 -23.20 -8.84
C GLU A 236 -2.02 -23.43 -8.88
N PHE A 237 -2.65 -23.60 -7.72
CA PHE A 237 -4.10 -23.70 -7.61
C PHE A 237 -4.80 -22.48 -8.23
N ILE A 238 -4.34 -21.27 -7.91
CA ILE A 238 -4.89 -20.02 -8.48
C ILE A 238 -4.66 -19.97 -9.99
N ARG A 239 -3.46 -20.35 -10.46
CA ARG A 239 -3.15 -20.38 -11.89
C ARG A 239 -4.10 -21.33 -12.65
N ASN A 240 -4.39 -22.50 -12.10
CA ASN A 240 -5.33 -23.44 -12.70
C ASN A 240 -6.75 -22.85 -12.76
N THR A 241 -7.17 -22.12 -11.72
CA THR A 241 -8.44 -21.39 -11.75
C THR A 241 -8.46 -20.31 -12.83
N VAL A 242 -7.39 -19.53 -13.00
CA VAL A 242 -7.29 -18.51 -14.06
C VAL A 242 -7.39 -19.12 -15.46
N ILE A 243 -6.86 -20.33 -15.67
CA ILE A 243 -6.93 -21.04 -16.95
C ILE A 243 -8.37 -21.46 -17.26
N VAL A 244 -9.10 -21.98 -16.26
CA VAL A 244 -10.47 -22.50 -16.43
C VAL A 244 -11.51 -21.37 -16.40
N GLN A 245 -11.27 -20.34 -15.60
CA GLN A 245 -12.12 -19.17 -15.42
C GLN A 245 -11.24 -17.92 -15.62
N PRO A 246 -11.14 -17.41 -16.87
CA PRO A 246 -10.41 -16.18 -17.16
C PRO A 246 -11.21 -14.98 -16.62
N TYR A 247 -11.30 -14.85 -15.31
CA TYR A 247 -11.89 -13.71 -14.64
C TYR A 247 -10.85 -12.60 -14.52
N ARG A 248 -11.22 -11.41 -14.98
CA ARG A 248 -10.47 -10.18 -14.75
C ARG A 248 -11.47 -9.11 -14.30
N PRO A 249 -11.11 -8.27 -13.33
CA PRO A 249 -9.81 -8.14 -12.65
C PRO A 249 -9.59 -9.11 -11.46
N MET A 250 -8.35 -9.57 -11.28
CA MET A 250 -7.95 -10.47 -10.17
C MET A 250 -6.72 -9.94 -9.43
N ILE A 251 -6.78 -10.01 -8.10
CA ILE A 251 -5.69 -9.68 -7.18
C ILE A 251 -5.33 -10.94 -6.38
N VAL A 252 -4.04 -11.17 -6.17
CA VAL A 252 -3.52 -12.18 -5.22
C VAL A 252 -2.77 -11.44 -4.11
N LEU A 253 -3.31 -11.50 -2.90
CA LEU A 253 -2.72 -10.93 -1.70
C LEU A 253 -1.88 -12.01 -0.99
N LEU A 254 -0.61 -11.69 -0.78
CA LEU A 254 0.43 -12.52 -0.16
C LEU A 254 0.92 -11.84 1.13
N PRO A 255 0.12 -11.86 2.22
CA PRO A 255 0.39 -11.15 3.47
C PRO A 255 1.42 -11.87 4.36
N PHE A 256 2.45 -12.47 3.75
CA PHE A 256 3.51 -13.22 4.40
C PHE A 256 4.86 -12.91 3.75
N ALA A 257 5.94 -13.21 4.48
CA ALA A 257 7.30 -13.09 3.96
C ALA A 257 8.18 -14.22 4.53
N GLY A 258 8.90 -14.91 3.65
CA GLY A 258 9.99 -15.83 3.99
C GLY A 258 11.33 -15.31 3.49
N GLY A 259 12.43 -16.01 3.79
CA GLY A 259 13.73 -15.70 3.19
C GLY A 259 13.71 -15.79 1.66
N PHE A 260 14.69 -15.16 1.00
CA PHE A 260 14.78 -15.14 -0.46
C PHE A 260 14.66 -16.54 -1.07
N SER A 261 13.69 -16.69 -1.98
CA SER A 261 13.42 -17.92 -2.71
C SER A 261 13.30 -17.63 -4.20
N ARG A 262 14.30 -18.10 -4.96
CA ARG A 262 14.30 -18.00 -6.43
C ARG A 262 13.05 -18.65 -7.03
N THR A 263 12.62 -19.78 -6.50
CA THR A 263 11.47 -20.54 -7.01
C THR A 263 10.15 -19.81 -6.76
N LEU A 264 9.96 -19.26 -5.55
CA LEU A 264 8.76 -18.49 -5.24
C LEU A 264 8.67 -17.23 -6.09
N ASN A 265 9.78 -16.50 -6.25
CA ASN A 265 9.84 -15.34 -7.13
C ASN A 265 9.53 -15.69 -8.58
N SER A 266 10.07 -16.82 -9.08
CA SER A 266 9.80 -17.28 -10.44
C SER A 266 8.33 -17.63 -10.65
N ALA A 267 7.69 -18.31 -9.69
CA ALA A 267 6.27 -18.62 -9.74
C ALA A 267 5.39 -17.36 -9.70
N ALA A 268 5.72 -16.41 -8.81
CA ALA A 268 5.06 -15.12 -8.74
C ALA A 268 5.17 -14.35 -10.07
N ARG A 269 6.36 -14.30 -10.67
CA ARG A 269 6.57 -13.72 -12.00
C ARG A 269 5.69 -14.36 -13.07
N MET A 270 5.70 -15.69 -13.15
CA MET A 270 4.90 -16.44 -14.11
C MET A 270 3.40 -16.13 -13.97
N LEU A 271 2.90 -15.98 -12.74
CA LEU A 271 1.51 -15.61 -12.50
C LEU A 271 1.22 -14.15 -12.88
N THR A 272 2.15 -13.22 -12.64
CA THR A 272 1.98 -11.83 -13.10
C THR A 272 1.89 -11.72 -14.63
N HIS A 273 2.59 -12.59 -15.37
CA HIS A 273 2.55 -12.62 -16.84
C HIS A 273 1.20 -13.09 -17.39
N THR A 274 0.35 -13.74 -16.59
CA THR A 274 -1.04 -14.07 -17.00
C THR A 274 -2.01 -12.91 -16.79
N GLY A 275 -1.52 -11.74 -16.37
CA GLY A 275 -2.31 -10.54 -16.09
C GLY A 275 -2.87 -10.45 -14.67
N VAL A 276 -2.45 -11.35 -13.77
CA VAL A 276 -2.85 -11.30 -12.35
C VAL A 276 -1.99 -10.30 -11.60
N THR A 277 -2.61 -9.47 -10.76
CA THR A 277 -1.89 -8.53 -9.90
C THR A 277 -1.52 -9.20 -8.58
N LEU A 278 -0.23 -9.28 -8.26
CA LEU A 278 0.25 -9.80 -6.97
C LEU A 278 0.65 -8.64 -6.06
N ILE A 279 0.17 -8.67 -4.80
CA ILE A 279 0.49 -7.69 -3.77
C ILE A 279 1.02 -8.43 -2.55
N ALA A 280 2.17 -8.04 -2.02
CA ALA A 280 2.83 -8.73 -0.92
C ALA A 280 3.28 -7.80 0.21
N ALA A 281 3.35 -8.36 1.40
CA ALA A 281 3.97 -7.72 2.56
C ALA A 281 5.49 -7.60 2.35
N ALA A 282 6.08 -6.45 2.69
CA ALA A 282 7.53 -6.27 2.63
C ALA A 282 8.29 -7.12 3.65
N GLY A 283 7.65 -7.47 4.78
CA GLY A 283 8.25 -8.19 5.91
C GLY A 283 8.41 -7.32 7.15
N ASN A 284 8.51 -7.96 8.31
CA ASN A 284 8.47 -7.34 9.64
C ASN A 284 9.82 -7.47 10.37
N TYR A 285 10.93 -7.34 9.64
CA TYR A 285 12.28 -7.68 10.12
C TYR A 285 13.23 -6.48 10.23
N ARG A 286 12.76 -5.26 9.93
CA ARG A 286 13.59 -4.04 9.85
C ARG A 286 14.84 -4.27 8.98
N ASP A 287 14.64 -4.86 7.81
CA ASP A 287 15.72 -5.27 6.93
C ASP A 287 15.41 -4.94 5.45
N ASP A 288 16.38 -5.13 4.56
CA ASP A 288 16.21 -4.98 3.11
C ASP A 288 15.19 -6.02 2.60
N ALA A 289 14.04 -5.55 2.10
CA ALA A 289 12.98 -6.38 1.55
C ALA A 289 13.47 -7.28 0.39
N CYS A 290 14.58 -6.91 -0.28
CA CYS A 290 15.18 -7.73 -1.32
C CYS A 290 15.74 -9.07 -0.80
N SER A 291 15.92 -9.24 0.50
CA SER A 291 16.34 -10.50 1.15
C SER A 291 15.17 -11.46 1.41
N TYR A 292 13.94 -11.07 1.08
CA TYR A 292 12.72 -11.81 1.40
C TYR A 292 11.90 -12.11 0.16
N SER A 293 11.11 -13.18 0.19
CA SER A 293 10.20 -13.57 -0.88
C SER A 293 8.78 -13.75 -0.34
N PRO A 294 7.75 -13.32 -1.10
CA PRO A 294 7.79 -12.84 -2.49
C PRO A 294 8.18 -11.35 -2.65
N ALA A 295 8.48 -10.63 -1.57
CA ALA A 295 8.81 -9.20 -1.55
C ALA A 295 9.90 -8.75 -2.55
N SER A 296 10.87 -9.63 -2.86
CA SER A 296 11.98 -9.35 -3.77
C SER A 296 11.67 -9.53 -5.26
N GLU A 297 10.49 -10.07 -5.63
CA GLU A 297 10.12 -10.27 -7.03
C GLU A 297 9.61 -8.96 -7.66
N PRO A 298 10.28 -8.39 -8.69
CA PRO A 298 9.90 -7.09 -9.27
C PRO A 298 8.52 -7.04 -9.93
N GLY A 299 7.94 -8.20 -10.28
CA GLY A 299 6.58 -8.30 -10.79
C GLY A 299 5.51 -8.09 -9.70
N VAL A 300 5.83 -8.31 -8.43
CA VAL A 300 4.94 -8.16 -7.27
C VAL A 300 4.93 -6.71 -6.81
N ILE A 301 3.80 -6.23 -6.27
CA ILE A 301 3.71 -4.92 -5.61
C ILE A 301 4.01 -5.15 -4.12
N THR A 302 5.16 -4.69 -3.66
CA THR A 302 5.65 -4.94 -2.30
C THR A 302 5.39 -3.74 -1.39
N VAL A 303 4.76 -3.99 -0.24
CA VAL A 303 4.19 -2.92 0.60
C VAL A 303 4.81 -2.90 2.00
N GLY A 304 5.43 -1.76 2.34
CA GLY A 304 5.90 -1.45 3.69
C GLY A 304 4.81 -0.88 4.59
N ALA A 305 5.01 -0.88 5.90
CA ALA A 305 4.03 -0.42 6.89
C ALA A 305 4.43 0.90 7.53
N ILE A 306 3.45 1.78 7.71
CA ILE A 306 3.57 3.03 8.49
C ILE A 306 2.51 3.13 9.59
N ASN A 307 2.78 3.96 10.59
CA ASN A 307 1.84 4.33 11.63
C ASN A 307 1.15 5.67 11.37
N PHE A 308 0.29 6.07 12.31
CA PHE A 308 -0.49 7.33 12.26
C PHE A 308 0.36 8.58 12.01
N ASN A 309 1.60 8.60 12.51
CA ASN A 309 2.54 9.73 12.38
C ASN A 309 3.38 9.67 11.09
N ASN A 310 2.97 8.85 10.12
CA ASN A 310 3.72 8.54 8.89
C ASN A 310 5.15 8.01 9.16
N GLN A 311 5.40 7.40 10.31
CA GLN A 311 6.67 6.74 10.60
C GLN A 311 6.60 5.28 10.19
N PRO A 312 7.72 4.67 9.72
CA PRO A 312 7.76 3.23 9.50
C PRO A 312 7.35 2.46 10.76
N THR A 313 6.49 1.46 10.61
CA THR A 313 5.93 0.69 11.74
C THR A 313 7.04 -0.02 12.51
N HIS A 314 6.94 0.03 13.83
CA HIS A 314 7.85 -0.63 14.77
C HIS A 314 7.16 -1.84 15.41
N LEU A 315 7.85 -2.98 15.47
CA LEU A 315 7.31 -4.25 15.96
C LEU A 315 8.31 -4.88 16.94
N GLY A 316 8.25 -4.47 18.22
CA GLY A 316 9.17 -4.96 19.23
C GLY A 316 10.58 -4.40 19.05
N THR A 317 11.56 -5.21 18.63
CA THR A 317 12.90 -4.72 18.22
C THR A 317 13.05 -4.61 16.71
N MET A 318 12.03 -5.05 15.96
CA MET A 318 11.97 -5.07 14.51
C MET A 318 10.99 -3.99 14.01
N GLY A 319 10.57 -4.11 12.75
CA GLY A 319 9.67 -3.16 12.11
C GLY A 319 9.50 -3.45 10.63
N SER A 320 8.88 -2.53 9.90
CA SER A 320 8.72 -2.67 8.45
C SER A 320 10.07 -2.85 7.75
N ASN A 321 10.13 -3.78 6.80
CA ASN A 321 11.23 -3.83 5.85
C ASN A 321 11.22 -2.60 4.93
N PHE A 322 12.37 -2.36 4.29
CA PHE A 322 12.66 -1.17 3.49
C PHE A 322 13.52 -1.52 2.26
N GLY A 323 14.02 -0.51 1.55
CA GLY A 323 14.92 -0.67 0.41
C GLY A 323 14.20 -0.68 -0.94
N ARG A 324 14.98 -0.91 -2.00
CA ARG A 324 14.55 -0.78 -3.41
C ARG A 324 13.48 -1.78 -3.85
N CYS A 325 13.26 -2.86 -3.10
CA CYS A 325 12.25 -3.86 -3.42
C CYS A 325 10.88 -3.51 -2.84
N VAL A 326 10.76 -2.46 -2.01
CA VAL A 326 9.47 -1.90 -1.61
C VAL A 326 9.01 -0.93 -2.70
N ASP A 327 7.74 -1.00 -3.12
CA ASP A 327 7.16 -0.09 -4.12
C ASP A 327 6.56 1.15 -3.45
N LEU A 328 5.87 0.96 -2.33
CA LEU A 328 5.22 1.98 -1.52
C LEU A 328 4.94 1.48 -0.09
N PHE A 329 4.55 2.38 0.78
CA PHE A 329 4.09 2.09 2.14
C PHE A 329 2.58 2.30 2.26
N ALA A 330 1.95 1.70 3.26
CA ALA A 330 0.55 1.92 3.60
C ALA A 330 0.32 1.80 5.12
N PRO A 331 -0.84 2.24 5.64
CA PRO A 331 -1.19 2.04 7.05
C PRO A 331 -1.04 0.58 7.48
N GLY A 332 -0.23 0.35 8.51
CA GLY A 332 0.06 -1.01 9.01
C GLY A 332 0.38 -1.06 10.49
N ASP A 333 0.03 -0.03 11.27
CA ASP A 333 0.19 -0.01 12.73
C ASP A 333 -1.13 0.35 13.41
N ASP A 334 -1.56 -0.39 14.42
CA ASP A 334 -2.85 -0.20 15.08
C ASP A 334 -4.03 -0.14 14.10
N ILE A 335 -4.14 -1.19 13.28
CA ILE A 335 -5.20 -1.33 12.27
C ILE A 335 -6.36 -2.10 12.87
N ILE A 336 -7.49 -1.41 13.03
CA ILE A 336 -8.74 -1.98 13.55
C ILE A 336 -9.45 -2.72 12.41
N SER A 337 -9.75 -4.01 12.62
CA SER A 337 -10.61 -4.79 11.73
C SER A 337 -11.18 -6.02 12.44
N ALA A 338 -11.85 -6.90 11.69
CA ALA A 338 -12.54 -8.09 12.18
C ALA A 338 -11.65 -8.95 13.09
N SER A 339 -12.18 -9.33 14.25
CA SER A 339 -11.56 -10.31 15.15
C SER A 339 -12.20 -11.67 14.99
N SER A 340 -11.41 -12.73 15.04
CA SER A 340 -11.91 -14.11 15.07
C SER A 340 -12.56 -14.52 16.40
N ASP A 341 -12.53 -13.65 17.41
CA ASP A 341 -13.02 -13.97 18.77
C ASP A 341 -14.55 -14.10 18.81
N CYS A 342 -15.26 -13.32 17.99
CA CYS A 342 -16.70 -13.45 17.80
C CYS A 342 -17.12 -12.89 16.44
N ILE A 343 -18.31 -13.26 15.94
CA ILE A 343 -18.78 -12.89 14.60
C ILE A 343 -18.98 -11.37 14.36
N THR A 344 -18.86 -10.56 15.40
CA THR A 344 -19.06 -9.11 15.34
C THR A 344 -17.91 -8.33 15.99
N CYS A 345 -16.87 -9.01 16.45
CA CYS A 345 -15.81 -8.42 17.26
C CYS A 345 -14.78 -7.68 16.39
N PHE A 346 -14.12 -6.67 16.95
CA PHE A 346 -12.99 -5.99 16.32
C PHE A 346 -11.72 -6.16 17.15
N THR A 347 -10.58 -6.13 16.47
CA THR A 347 -9.26 -6.14 17.11
C THR A 347 -8.28 -5.26 16.33
N SER A 348 -7.24 -4.79 17.02
CA SER A 348 -6.15 -4.01 16.44
C SER A 348 -4.95 -4.92 16.15
N LYS A 349 -4.39 -4.85 14.95
CA LYS A 349 -3.14 -5.55 14.59
C LYS A 349 -2.18 -4.63 13.83
N SER A 350 -0.89 -4.94 13.91
CA SER A 350 0.19 -4.21 13.25
C SER A 350 1.07 -5.15 12.43
N GLY A 351 1.49 -4.71 11.25
CA GLY A 351 2.33 -5.46 10.33
C GLY A 351 2.26 -4.98 8.88
N THR A 352 3.25 -5.39 8.09
CA THR A 352 3.25 -5.22 6.62
C THR A 352 2.16 -6.02 5.93
N SER A 353 1.59 -7.04 6.58
CA SER A 353 0.40 -7.77 6.15
C SER A 353 -0.83 -6.86 6.05
N GLN A 354 -1.08 -6.05 7.08
CA GLN A 354 -2.17 -5.06 7.08
C GLN A 354 -1.92 -3.97 6.04
N ALA A 355 -0.68 -3.51 5.87
CA ALA A 355 -0.33 -2.54 4.83
C ALA A 355 -0.59 -3.10 3.42
N ALA A 356 -0.19 -4.35 3.15
CA ALA A 356 -0.48 -5.03 1.89
C ALA A 356 -1.99 -5.18 1.63
N ALA A 357 -2.78 -5.47 2.68
CA ALA A 357 -4.24 -5.52 2.60
C ALA A 357 -4.88 -4.17 2.21
N HIS A 358 -4.36 -3.06 2.74
CA HIS A 358 -4.82 -1.72 2.31
C HIS A 358 -4.56 -1.50 0.81
N VAL A 359 -3.36 -1.85 0.33
CA VAL A 359 -3.03 -1.68 -1.10
C VAL A 359 -3.85 -2.62 -1.97
N ALA A 360 -4.18 -3.83 -1.51
CA ALA A 360 -5.10 -4.73 -2.21
C ALA A 360 -6.52 -4.13 -2.32
N GLY A 361 -7.02 -3.51 -1.26
CA GLY A 361 -8.29 -2.77 -1.32
C GLY A 361 -8.24 -1.57 -2.26
N ILE A 362 -7.20 -0.73 -2.20
CA ILE A 362 -7.04 0.42 -3.11
C ILE A 362 -6.96 -0.08 -4.57
N ALA A 363 -6.21 -1.15 -4.81
CA ALA A 363 -6.09 -1.78 -6.11
C ALA A 363 -7.46 -2.27 -6.62
N ALA A 364 -8.29 -2.87 -5.75
CA ALA A 364 -9.64 -3.28 -6.11
C ALA A 364 -10.51 -2.08 -6.51
N VAL A 365 -10.45 -0.95 -5.78
CA VAL A 365 -11.18 0.27 -6.15
C VAL A 365 -10.74 0.81 -7.52
N ILE A 366 -9.44 0.79 -7.81
CA ILE A 366 -8.91 1.22 -9.11
C ILE A 366 -9.35 0.25 -10.22
N MET A 367 -9.17 -1.05 -10.03
CA MET A 367 -9.51 -2.09 -11.01
C MET A 367 -11.01 -2.18 -11.28
N ASN A 368 -11.87 -1.81 -10.33
CA ASN A 368 -13.31 -1.73 -10.58
C ASN A 368 -13.67 -0.57 -11.55
N THR A 369 -12.86 0.48 -11.58
CA THR A 369 -13.03 1.60 -12.52
C THR A 369 -12.45 1.26 -13.90
N ASP A 370 -11.32 0.58 -13.92
CA ASP A 370 -10.67 0.08 -15.14
C ASP A 370 -10.37 -1.43 -15.03
N PRO A 371 -11.35 -2.30 -15.35
CA PRO A 371 -11.23 -3.76 -15.25
C PRO A 371 -10.11 -4.38 -16.09
N ASN A 372 -9.66 -3.66 -17.13
CA ASN A 372 -8.65 -4.13 -18.07
C ASN A 372 -7.25 -3.58 -17.78
N ILE A 373 -7.08 -2.82 -16.69
CA ILE A 373 -5.78 -2.26 -16.30
C ILE A 373 -4.75 -3.37 -16.13
N THR A 374 -3.57 -3.20 -16.74
CA THR A 374 -2.45 -4.14 -16.57
C THR A 374 -1.82 -3.97 -15.18
N ALA A 375 -1.16 -5.01 -14.67
CA ALA A 375 -0.48 -4.95 -13.38
C ALA A 375 0.58 -3.82 -13.30
N SER A 376 1.29 -3.55 -14.41
CA SER A 376 2.25 -2.44 -14.48
C SER A 376 1.56 -1.07 -14.43
N ALA A 377 0.47 -0.89 -15.20
CA ALA A 377 -0.31 0.34 -15.19
C ALA A 377 -0.95 0.58 -13.82
N LEU A 378 -1.44 -0.47 -13.16
CA LEU A 378 -1.98 -0.41 -11.80
C LEU A 378 -0.89 0.03 -10.79
N ARG A 379 0.31 -0.57 -10.85
CA ARG A 379 1.45 -0.12 -10.02
C ARG A 379 1.74 1.37 -10.23
N GLN A 380 1.74 1.83 -11.47
CA GLN A 380 1.98 3.24 -11.81
C GLN A 380 0.87 4.15 -11.24
N ARG A 381 -0.40 3.74 -11.30
CA ARG A 381 -1.53 4.46 -10.69
C ARG A 381 -1.41 4.53 -9.17
N LEU A 382 -1.08 3.42 -8.51
CA LEU A 382 -0.84 3.39 -7.06
C LEU A 382 0.30 4.36 -6.67
N ILE A 383 1.38 4.38 -7.45
CA ILE A 383 2.46 5.35 -7.27
C ILE A 383 1.96 6.77 -7.52
N GLN A 384 1.17 7.02 -8.56
CA GLN A 384 0.66 8.36 -8.89
C GLN A 384 -0.17 8.94 -7.74
N TYR A 385 -1.11 8.16 -7.20
CA TYR A 385 -2.04 8.61 -6.15
C TYR A 385 -1.45 8.59 -4.74
N SER A 386 -0.25 8.01 -4.56
CA SER A 386 0.42 8.01 -3.26
C SER A 386 0.78 9.42 -2.78
N THR A 387 0.64 9.66 -1.48
CA THR A 387 1.21 10.84 -0.82
C THR A 387 2.73 10.72 -0.82
N LYS A 388 3.42 11.75 -1.33
CA LYS A 388 4.88 11.78 -1.47
C LYS A 388 5.54 12.49 -0.29
N ASN A 389 6.77 12.09 0.04
CA ASN A 389 7.65 12.82 0.97
C ASN A 389 7.07 13.05 2.38
N ALA A 390 6.16 12.18 2.82
CA ALA A 390 5.51 12.27 4.13
C ALA A 390 6.14 11.34 5.17
N ILE A 391 6.96 10.37 4.75
CA ILE A 391 7.67 9.44 5.64
C ILE A 391 8.99 10.09 6.07
N SER A 392 9.31 10.03 7.36
CA SER A 392 10.65 10.40 7.83
C SER A 392 11.66 9.32 7.43
N ASP A 393 12.74 9.70 6.76
CA ASP A 393 13.77 8.78 6.32
C ASP A 393 14.82 8.46 7.41
N VAL A 394 14.81 9.21 8.52
CA VAL A 394 15.76 9.09 9.64
C VAL A 394 15.79 7.67 10.22
N TRP A 395 14.62 7.00 10.23
CA TRP A 395 14.48 5.64 10.76
C TRP A 395 15.19 4.58 9.91
N PHE A 396 15.29 4.79 8.60
CA PHE A 396 15.99 3.87 7.71
C PHE A 396 17.52 4.01 7.89
N PRO A 397 18.27 2.90 7.75
CA PRO A 397 19.73 2.96 7.66
C PRO A 397 20.16 3.93 6.57
N GLU A 398 21.23 4.70 6.80
CA GLU A 398 21.68 5.75 5.89
C GLU A 398 21.86 5.23 4.46
N GLU A 399 22.37 4.00 4.32
CA GLU A 399 22.55 3.36 3.04
C GLU A 399 21.28 3.03 2.26
N GLN A 400 20.15 2.90 2.95
CA GLN A 400 18.86 2.50 2.41
C GLN A 400 17.93 3.68 2.16
N ARG A 401 18.17 4.85 2.78
CA ARG A 401 17.32 6.05 2.65
C ARG A 401 17.07 6.45 1.20
N LEU A 402 18.12 6.44 0.39
CA LEU A 402 18.06 6.88 -1.01
C LEU A 402 17.21 5.94 -1.89
N ILE A 403 17.29 4.63 -1.63
CA ILE A 403 16.66 3.61 -2.48
C ILE A 403 15.30 3.16 -1.96
N THR A 404 14.93 3.55 -0.74
CA THR A 404 13.60 3.30 -0.17
C THR A 404 12.63 4.37 -0.65
N PRO A 405 11.48 4.03 -1.28
CA PRO A 405 10.54 5.02 -1.76
C PRO A 405 9.83 5.75 -0.61
N ASN A 406 9.68 7.06 -0.73
CA ASN A 406 8.92 7.89 0.22
C ASN A 406 7.49 8.13 -0.29
N ARG A 407 6.68 7.08 -0.21
CA ARG A 407 5.33 7.04 -0.81
C ARG A 407 4.37 6.31 0.11
N ILE A 408 3.25 6.94 0.43
CA ILE A 408 2.17 6.32 1.21
C ILE A 408 0.95 6.15 0.30
N ALA A 409 0.44 4.94 0.19
CA ALA A 409 -0.70 4.59 -0.63
C ALA A 409 -1.91 5.51 -0.37
N GLY A 410 -2.62 5.84 -1.43
CA GLY A 410 -3.84 6.66 -1.38
C GLY A 410 -4.81 6.22 -2.47
N LEU A 411 -6.09 6.45 -2.24
CA LEU A 411 -7.15 6.27 -3.21
C LEU A 411 -7.02 7.29 -4.36
N PRO A 412 -7.50 6.95 -5.56
CA PRO A 412 -7.62 7.91 -6.64
C PRO A 412 -8.53 9.08 -6.21
N SER A 413 -8.20 10.30 -6.67
CA SER A 413 -9.15 11.40 -6.62
C SER A 413 -10.24 11.22 -7.69
N LEU A 414 -11.37 11.91 -7.53
CA LEU A 414 -12.54 11.87 -8.43
C LEU A 414 -12.23 12.17 -9.91
N VAL A 415 -11.06 12.73 -10.22
CA VAL A 415 -10.60 13.02 -11.59
C VAL A 415 -9.81 11.84 -12.14
N PHE A 416 -10.51 10.90 -12.79
CA PHE A 416 -9.87 9.82 -13.54
C PHE A 416 -9.46 10.31 -14.94
N THR A 417 -8.16 10.41 -15.21
CA THR A 417 -7.63 10.76 -16.53
C THR A 417 -7.23 9.50 -17.28
N GLU A 418 -7.94 9.17 -18.36
CA GLU A 418 -7.48 8.18 -19.33
C GLU A 418 -6.29 8.71 -20.13
N ASN A 419 -5.36 7.83 -20.53
CA ASN A 419 -4.22 8.13 -21.42
C ASN A 419 -3.20 9.17 -20.91
N GLN A 420 -2.85 9.08 -19.62
CA GLN A 420 -1.77 9.87 -19.03
C GLN A 420 -0.42 9.13 -19.10
N LEU A 421 0.65 9.87 -19.41
CA LEU A 421 2.02 9.39 -19.23
C LEU A 421 2.29 9.16 -17.74
N LEU A 422 2.59 7.92 -17.37
CA LEU A 422 3.00 7.57 -16.02
C LEU A 422 4.42 7.03 -16.06
N CYS A 423 5.25 7.49 -15.13
CA CYS A 423 6.64 7.07 -15.03
C CYS A 423 7.01 6.78 -13.57
N ARG A 424 7.88 5.78 -13.38
CA ARG A 424 8.46 5.44 -12.09
C ARG A 424 9.98 5.29 -12.20
N THR A 425 10.65 5.54 -11.09
CA THR A 425 12.08 5.32 -10.94
C THR A 425 12.34 3.89 -10.46
N VAL A 426 13.28 3.19 -11.10
CA VAL A 426 13.70 1.84 -10.73
C VAL A 426 15.19 1.83 -10.42
N TRP A 427 15.51 1.51 -9.17
CA TRP A 427 16.89 1.38 -8.71
C TRP A 427 17.40 -0.06 -8.88
N SER A 428 18.61 -0.19 -9.42
CA SER A 428 19.31 -1.47 -9.45
C SER A 428 19.76 -1.92 -8.06
N LYS A 429 20.22 -3.17 -7.95
CA LYS A 429 21.17 -3.54 -6.89
C LYS A 429 22.47 -2.75 -7.07
N GLN A 430 23.15 -2.42 -5.97
CA GLN A 430 24.48 -1.83 -6.02
C GLN A 430 25.45 -2.77 -6.74
N SER A 431 26.34 -2.22 -7.56
CA SER A 431 27.43 -3.00 -8.15
C SER A 431 28.41 -3.50 -7.07
N GLY A 432 29.21 -4.50 -7.41
CA GLY A 432 30.42 -4.79 -6.64
C GLY A 432 31.44 -3.63 -6.69
N LEU A 433 32.52 -3.77 -5.92
CA LEU A 433 33.57 -2.75 -5.78
C LEU A 433 34.63 -2.79 -6.91
N ALA A 434 34.67 -3.87 -7.70
CA ALA A 434 35.62 -4.00 -8.80
C ALA A 434 35.41 -2.90 -9.85
N ARG A 435 36.49 -2.41 -10.48
CA ARG A 435 36.44 -1.38 -11.54
C ARG A 435 35.53 -1.80 -12.71
N SER A 436 35.53 -3.09 -13.05
CA SER A 436 34.70 -3.66 -14.12
C SER A 436 33.28 -3.99 -13.70
N ALA A 437 32.93 -3.83 -12.42
CA ALA A 437 31.59 -4.11 -11.92
C ALA A 437 30.56 -3.20 -12.61
N LYS A 438 29.37 -3.76 -12.83
CA LYS A 438 28.23 -3.07 -13.43
C LYS A 438 27.02 -3.24 -12.54
N ALA A 439 26.14 -2.25 -12.58
CA ALA A 439 24.81 -2.34 -12.01
C ALA A 439 23.79 -2.26 -13.13
N VAL A 440 22.67 -2.99 -13.01
CA VAL A 440 21.66 -3.08 -14.07
C VAL A 440 20.27 -2.86 -13.49
N ALA A 441 19.51 -1.95 -14.10
CA ALA A 441 18.10 -1.71 -13.81
C ALA A 441 17.24 -2.13 -15.01
N HIS A 442 16.06 -2.67 -14.72
CA HIS A 442 15.13 -3.20 -15.72
C HIS A 442 13.74 -2.61 -15.50
N CYS A 443 13.06 -2.30 -16.61
CA CYS A 443 11.63 -1.99 -16.60
C CYS A 443 10.81 -3.28 -16.70
N SER A 444 9.52 -3.22 -16.35
CA SER A 444 8.60 -4.33 -16.57
C SER A 444 8.32 -4.50 -18.07
N GLU A 445 7.86 -5.68 -18.50
CA GLU A 445 7.64 -5.99 -19.93
C GLU A 445 6.65 -5.04 -20.65
N ASN A 446 5.72 -4.45 -19.90
CA ASN A 446 4.72 -3.49 -20.40
C ASN A 446 5.10 -2.03 -20.13
N GLU A 447 6.39 -1.75 -19.93
CA GLU A 447 6.93 -0.41 -19.70
C GLU A 447 8.10 -0.14 -20.63
N GLU A 448 8.19 1.10 -21.10
CA GLU A 448 9.28 1.59 -21.92
C GLU A 448 10.32 2.31 -21.05
N MET A 449 11.60 2.10 -21.37
CA MET A 449 12.70 2.76 -20.68
C MET A 449 13.00 4.11 -21.33
N PHE A 450 12.52 5.19 -20.73
CA PHE A 450 12.64 6.53 -21.31
C PHE A 450 13.98 7.19 -21.03
N SER A 451 14.65 6.80 -19.93
CA SER A 451 15.99 7.29 -19.58
C SER A 451 16.70 6.33 -18.62
N CYS A 452 18.03 6.47 -18.57
CA CYS A 452 18.91 5.77 -17.66
C CYS A 452 19.91 6.77 -17.08
N SER A 453 20.17 6.67 -15.79
CA SER A 453 21.21 7.43 -15.11
C SER A 453 21.99 6.56 -14.11
N SER A 454 23.07 7.11 -13.58
CA SER A 454 23.94 6.43 -12.62
C SER A 454 24.26 7.28 -11.39
N PHE A 455 24.47 6.61 -10.26
CA PHE A 455 24.83 7.24 -8.99
C PHE A 455 25.91 6.46 -8.24
N SER A 456 26.89 7.16 -7.66
CA SER A 456 27.87 6.65 -6.71
C SER A 456 28.09 7.65 -5.57
N ARG A 457 28.17 7.17 -4.33
CA ARG A 457 28.32 8.02 -3.13
C ARG A 457 29.58 8.86 -3.09
N ASN A 458 30.63 8.45 -3.80
CA ASN A 458 31.87 9.22 -3.90
C ASN A 458 32.10 9.81 -5.30
N GLY A 459 31.08 9.72 -6.17
CA GLY A 459 31.08 10.20 -7.55
C GLY A 459 32.04 9.52 -8.51
N LYS A 460 32.70 8.43 -8.10
CA LYS A 460 33.58 7.68 -9.00
C LYS A 460 32.73 6.72 -9.83
N ARG A 461 32.41 7.12 -11.06
CA ARG A 461 31.63 6.34 -12.02
C ARG A 461 32.13 6.56 -13.45
N ARG A 462 31.89 5.59 -14.34
CA ARG A 462 32.20 5.68 -15.78
C ARG A 462 30.97 5.98 -16.64
N GLY A 463 29.87 6.36 -16.01
CA GLY A 463 28.60 6.68 -16.67
C GLY A 463 27.71 5.47 -16.88
N ASP A 464 26.77 5.61 -17.81
CA ASP A 464 25.67 4.70 -18.09
C ASP A 464 25.29 4.66 -19.58
N HIS A 465 24.58 3.60 -19.98
CA HIS A 465 24.01 3.46 -21.32
C HIS A 465 22.67 2.72 -21.26
N ILE A 466 21.88 2.82 -22.34
CA ILE A 466 20.42 2.58 -22.32
C ILE A 466 19.92 1.43 -23.24
N GLU A 467 20.76 0.49 -23.66
CA GLU A 467 20.24 -0.78 -24.25
C GLU A 467 19.55 -1.66 -23.20
N LYS A 468 20.19 -1.72 -22.03
CA LYS A 468 19.65 -2.10 -20.73
C LYS A 468 20.23 -1.03 -19.81
N CYS A 469 19.46 -0.45 -18.89
CA CYS A 469 20.02 0.62 -18.05
C CYS A 469 21.18 0.07 -17.21
N VAL A 470 22.41 0.37 -17.64
CA VAL A 470 23.62 -0.22 -17.09
C VAL A 470 24.56 0.89 -16.68
N ALA A 471 24.88 0.94 -15.39
CA ALA A 471 25.87 1.83 -14.82
C ALA A 471 27.21 1.12 -14.68
N HIS A 472 28.29 1.80 -15.06
CA HIS A 472 29.65 1.26 -15.03
C HIS A 472 30.43 1.81 -13.83
N ASN A 473 30.97 0.91 -13.02
CA ASN A 473 31.79 1.30 -11.88
C ASN A 473 33.13 1.89 -12.32
N ALA A 474 33.81 2.59 -11.41
CA ALA A 474 35.13 3.17 -11.63
C ALA A 474 36.13 2.73 -10.56
N PHE A 475 37.42 2.98 -10.81
CA PHE A 475 38.49 2.64 -9.87
C PHE A 475 38.35 3.45 -8.56
N GLY A 476 38.41 2.77 -7.42
CA GLY A 476 38.29 3.38 -6.10
C GLY A 476 36.88 3.88 -5.74
N SER A 477 35.86 3.45 -6.48
CA SER A 477 34.44 3.71 -6.20
C SER A 477 33.90 2.81 -5.09
N HIS A 478 32.87 3.27 -4.38
CA HIS A 478 32.08 2.47 -3.44
C HIS A 478 30.98 1.65 -4.13
N GLY A 479 31.09 1.42 -5.44
CA GLY A 479 30.04 0.80 -6.26
C GLY A 479 29.06 1.84 -6.81
N VAL A 480 28.34 1.45 -7.86
CA VAL A 480 27.37 2.29 -8.57
C VAL A 480 25.98 1.69 -8.51
N TYR A 481 24.97 2.56 -8.64
CA TYR A 481 23.60 2.20 -8.95
C TYR A 481 23.27 2.63 -10.37
N ALA A 482 22.54 1.78 -11.09
CA ALA A 482 21.83 2.15 -12.30
C ALA A 482 20.39 2.52 -11.93
N ILE A 483 19.89 3.61 -12.51
CA ILE A 483 18.57 4.16 -12.22
C ILE A 483 17.83 4.29 -13.55
N ALA A 484 16.83 3.42 -13.75
CA ALA A 484 15.98 3.47 -14.93
C ALA A 484 14.75 4.33 -14.66
N ARG A 485 14.28 5.04 -15.69
CA ARG A 485 12.98 5.70 -15.70
C ARG A 485 12.05 4.92 -16.61
N CYS A 486 11.15 4.15 -16.00
CA CYS A 486 10.23 3.25 -16.68
C CYS A 486 8.86 3.89 -16.79
N CYS A 487 8.36 4.02 -18.01
CA CYS A 487 7.15 4.74 -18.32
C CYS A 487 6.14 3.86 -19.07
N SER A 488 4.87 4.01 -18.75
CA SER A 488 3.78 3.38 -19.50
C SER A 488 3.13 4.44 -20.39
N TRP A 489 3.18 4.22 -21.71
CA TRP A 489 2.47 5.04 -22.69
C TRP A 489 1.87 4.11 -23.77
N PRO A 490 0.55 4.15 -24.03
CA PRO A 490 -0.05 3.32 -25.08
C PRO A 490 0.55 3.67 -26.45
N THR A 491 1.15 2.69 -27.14
CA THR A 491 1.70 2.81 -28.51
C THR A 491 3.00 3.63 -28.67
N ALA A 492 3.82 3.79 -27.62
CA ALA A 492 5.13 4.43 -27.78
C ALA A 492 6.12 3.50 -28.48
N GLU A 493 6.70 3.96 -29.59
CA GLU A 493 7.84 3.30 -30.24
C GLU A 493 9.11 4.08 -29.91
N CYS A 494 9.98 3.49 -29.11
CA CYS A 494 11.22 4.13 -28.65
C CYS A 494 12.44 3.48 -29.29
N VAL A 495 13.37 4.32 -29.74
CA VAL A 495 14.66 3.92 -30.29
C VAL A 495 15.80 4.63 -29.54
N VAL A 496 16.92 3.93 -29.40
CA VAL A 496 18.14 4.47 -28.80
C VAL A 496 19.16 4.72 -29.90
N ASN A 497 19.59 5.98 -30.01
CA ASN A 497 20.66 6.38 -30.94
C ASN A 497 21.94 6.68 -30.18
N ALA A 498 23.05 6.07 -30.60
CA ALA A 498 24.38 6.37 -30.06
C ALA A 498 25.12 7.37 -30.95
N SER A 499 25.98 8.19 -30.35
CA SER A 499 26.90 9.06 -31.09
C SER A 499 27.94 8.27 -31.85
N LEU A 500 28.22 8.66 -33.11
CA LEU A 500 29.37 8.20 -33.86
C LEU A 500 30.64 8.93 -33.39
N GLN A 501 31.74 8.21 -33.31
CA GLN A 501 33.06 8.75 -33.01
C GLN A 501 33.73 9.08 -34.36
N ALA A 502 34.06 10.34 -34.61
CA ALA A 502 34.77 10.74 -35.83
C ALA A 502 36.26 10.36 -35.72
N ASP A 503 36.90 10.09 -36.87
CA ASP A 503 38.32 9.71 -36.96
C ASP A 503 39.29 10.76 -36.40
N ASP A 504 38.85 12.01 -36.23
CA ASP A 504 39.64 13.11 -35.62
C ASP A 504 39.51 13.18 -34.08
N GLY A 505 38.76 12.26 -33.47
CA GLY A 505 38.51 12.22 -32.02
C GLY A 505 37.36 13.13 -31.56
N THR A 506 36.65 13.82 -32.45
CA THR A 506 35.43 14.54 -32.12
C THR A 506 34.23 13.58 -32.02
N SER A 507 33.51 13.63 -30.89
CA SER A 507 32.25 12.89 -30.75
C SER A 507 31.11 13.70 -31.36
N LEU A 508 30.42 13.15 -32.36
CA LEU A 508 29.16 13.71 -32.84
C LEU A 508 28.11 13.61 -31.73
N MET A 509 27.20 14.57 -31.59
CA MET A 509 26.14 14.47 -30.58
C MET A 509 25.09 13.43 -30.99
N ALA A 510 24.66 12.57 -30.06
CA ALA A 510 23.49 11.72 -30.31
C ALA A 510 22.23 12.59 -30.37
N GLY A 511 21.34 12.31 -31.31
CA GLY A 511 20.09 13.03 -31.49
C GLY A 511 19.00 12.17 -32.12
N CYS A 512 17.76 12.67 -32.10
CA CYS A 512 16.65 11.95 -32.69
C CYS A 512 16.68 12.01 -34.23
N PRO A 513 16.41 10.88 -34.92
CA PRO A 513 16.71 10.74 -36.34
C PRO A 513 15.73 11.50 -37.24
N HIS A 514 14.47 11.65 -36.79
CA HIS A 514 13.39 12.31 -37.52
C HIS A 514 12.68 13.34 -36.63
N LYS A 515 12.01 14.32 -37.27
CA LYS A 515 11.27 15.38 -36.56
C LYS A 515 10.14 14.83 -35.68
N ASP A 516 9.56 13.70 -36.07
CA ASP A 516 8.42 13.06 -35.40
C ASP A 516 8.81 12.29 -34.13
N TYR A 517 10.11 12.13 -33.88
CA TYR A 517 10.62 11.56 -32.64
C TYR A 517 10.94 12.66 -31.63
N THR A 518 10.61 12.42 -30.37
CA THR A 518 10.86 13.35 -29.28
C THR A 518 11.89 12.75 -28.32
N LEU A 519 12.84 13.59 -27.90
CA LEU A 519 13.88 13.19 -26.96
C LEU A 519 13.27 13.03 -25.57
N THR A 520 13.37 11.82 -24.99
CA THR A 520 12.85 11.52 -23.64
C THR A 520 13.95 11.35 -22.60
N GLY A 521 15.17 11.03 -23.04
CA GLY A 521 16.29 10.73 -22.16
C GLY A 521 17.64 10.83 -22.84
N CYS A 522 18.66 11.10 -22.04
CA CYS A 522 20.05 11.05 -22.45
C CYS A 522 20.86 10.22 -21.45
N SER A 523 21.78 9.42 -21.95
CA SER A 523 22.78 8.69 -21.14
C SER A 523 24.17 8.92 -21.74
N SER A 524 25.23 8.74 -20.95
CA SER A 524 26.60 8.79 -21.47
C SER A 524 27.54 7.88 -20.70
N HIS A 525 28.51 7.31 -21.40
CA HIS A 525 29.55 6.50 -20.79
C HIS A 525 30.94 6.77 -21.39
N SER A 526 31.97 6.48 -20.60
CA SER A 526 33.38 6.60 -21.00
C SER A 526 34.11 5.26 -20.89
N PHE A 527 34.98 4.99 -21.86
CA PHE A 527 35.88 3.82 -21.84
C PHE A 527 37.13 4.03 -20.97
N GLY A 528 37.51 5.29 -20.71
CA GLY A 528 38.78 5.65 -20.07
C GLY A 528 38.63 6.34 -18.71
N GLN A 529 38.25 7.62 -18.71
CA GLN A 529 38.23 8.51 -17.54
C GLN A 529 36.91 8.40 -16.74
N PHE A 530 36.86 9.09 -15.60
CA PHE A 530 35.60 9.31 -14.87
C PHE A 530 34.63 10.06 -15.79
N SER A 531 33.38 9.60 -15.85
CA SER A 531 32.36 10.26 -16.67
C SER A 531 31.61 11.27 -15.82
N ASP A 532 31.80 12.54 -16.16
CA ASP A 532 30.89 13.60 -15.77
C ASP A 532 30.10 14.02 -17.01
N SER A 533 28.79 13.76 -16.94
CA SER A 533 27.74 14.51 -17.63
C SER A 533 27.38 14.13 -19.07
N VAL A 534 26.06 14.06 -19.27
CA VAL A 534 25.39 14.28 -20.55
C VAL A 534 24.48 15.48 -20.37
N ARG A 535 24.47 16.40 -21.34
CA ARG A 535 23.59 17.57 -21.33
C ARG A 535 22.55 17.42 -22.43
N PRO A 536 21.29 17.09 -22.09
CA PRO A 536 20.16 17.26 -23.00
C PRO A 536 20.07 18.71 -23.48
N LEU A 537 19.84 18.90 -24.77
CA LEU A 537 19.68 20.21 -25.41
C LEU A 537 18.26 20.38 -25.98
N PRO A 538 17.71 21.61 -26.01
CA PRO A 538 16.38 21.88 -26.56
C PRO A 538 16.19 21.45 -28.02
N ASN A 539 17.28 21.35 -28.79
CA ASN A 539 17.29 20.89 -30.18
C ASN A 539 17.25 19.35 -30.32
N LYS A 540 16.80 18.60 -29.29
CA LYS A 540 16.70 17.13 -29.29
C LYS A 540 18.04 16.38 -29.43
N HIS A 541 19.13 16.96 -28.91
CA HIS A 541 20.46 16.34 -28.89
C HIS A 541 20.98 16.13 -27.47
N CYS A 542 21.89 15.17 -27.30
CA CYS A 542 22.60 14.88 -26.07
C CYS A 542 24.07 15.26 -26.24
N ALA A 543 24.48 16.37 -25.63
CA ALA A 543 25.86 16.84 -25.68
C ALA A 543 26.73 16.14 -24.61
N VAL A 544 27.94 15.74 -25.00
CA VAL A 544 28.95 15.15 -24.11
C VAL A 544 30.31 15.78 -24.37
N GLN A 545 31.23 15.64 -23.41
CA GLN A 545 32.64 16.01 -23.60
C GLN A 545 33.36 15.02 -24.52
N THR A 546 34.50 15.45 -25.08
CA THR A 546 35.35 14.66 -25.96
C THR A 546 35.79 13.34 -25.31
N GLY A 547 35.71 12.23 -26.05
CA GLY A 547 36.09 10.90 -25.56
C GLY A 547 34.99 10.15 -24.78
N MET A 548 33.75 10.66 -24.80
CA MET A 548 32.56 9.98 -24.30
C MET A 548 31.62 9.61 -25.45
N VAL A 549 30.84 8.56 -25.23
CA VAL A 549 29.72 8.16 -26.10
C VAL A 549 28.43 8.60 -25.43
N SER A 550 27.62 9.35 -26.17
CA SER A 550 26.27 9.77 -25.78
C SER A 550 25.23 8.84 -26.39
N HIS A 551 24.13 8.65 -25.66
CA HIS A 551 22.96 7.90 -26.11
C HIS A 551 21.73 8.80 -25.97
N ALA A 552 20.96 8.93 -27.04
CA ALA A 552 19.69 9.65 -27.06
C ALA A 552 18.55 8.64 -27.15
N THR A 553 17.61 8.70 -26.20
CA THR A 553 16.36 7.93 -26.25
C THR A 553 15.29 8.77 -26.90
N CYS A 554 14.77 8.27 -28.01
CA CYS A 554 13.88 8.99 -28.89
C CYS A 554 12.61 8.17 -29.07
N CYS A 555 11.47 8.71 -28.65
CA CYS A 555 10.19 8.04 -28.75
C CYS A 555 9.28 8.75 -29.74
N HIS A 556 8.62 7.97 -30.60
CA HIS A 556 7.59 8.45 -31.50
C HIS A 556 6.21 8.21 -30.88
N VAL A 557 5.50 9.31 -30.63
CA VAL A 557 4.09 9.33 -30.24
C VAL A 557 3.46 10.59 -30.83
N PRO A 558 2.33 10.51 -31.57
CA PRO A 558 1.72 11.68 -32.21
C PRO A 558 1.36 12.84 -31.26
N SER A 559 1.12 12.55 -29.98
CA SER A 559 0.61 13.52 -29.01
C SER A 559 1.59 13.85 -27.88
N ILE A 560 2.83 13.33 -27.89
CA ILE A 560 3.81 13.66 -26.85
C ILE A 560 4.48 14.99 -27.14
N GLU A 561 4.57 15.84 -26.13
CA GLU A 561 5.46 17.00 -26.13
C GLU A 561 6.40 16.92 -24.95
N CYS A 562 7.68 17.26 -25.18
CA CYS A 562 8.71 17.26 -24.15
C CYS A 562 9.52 18.56 -24.20
N GLU A 563 9.89 19.04 -23.01
CA GLU A 563 10.70 20.22 -22.81
C GLU A 563 11.91 19.90 -21.93
N VAL A 564 13.04 20.54 -22.24
CA VAL A 564 14.25 20.46 -21.40
C VAL A 564 14.25 21.66 -20.46
N LYS A 565 14.33 21.39 -19.16
CA LYS A 565 14.53 22.41 -18.13
C LYS A 565 15.91 22.25 -17.50
N GLU A 566 16.57 23.35 -17.20
CA GLU A 566 17.87 23.36 -16.53
C GLU A 566 17.83 24.27 -15.30
N GLN A 567 18.34 23.78 -14.17
CA GLN A 567 18.54 24.55 -12.96
C GLN A 567 20.02 24.52 -12.58
N GLY A 568 20.67 25.67 -12.68
CA GLY A 568 22.04 25.86 -12.24
C GLY A 568 22.19 25.85 -10.71
N PRO A 569 23.41 25.67 -10.19
CA PRO A 569 23.68 25.70 -8.76
C PRO A 569 23.40 27.08 -8.18
N MET A 570 22.55 27.16 -7.16
CA MET A 570 22.40 28.36 -6.32
C MET A 570 23.47 28.32 -5.21
N GLY A 571 24.72 28.65 -5.56
CA GLY A 571 25.87 28.64 -4.63
C GLY A 571 26.61 27.30 -4.52
N PHE A 572 27.43 27.14 -3.47
CA PHE A 572 28.24 25.94 -3.20
C PHE A 572 27.42 24.81 -2.54
N THR A 573 26.28 24.45 -3.12
CA THR A 573 25.43 23.37 -2.57
C THR A 573 25.81 22.02 -3.19
N GLY A 574 26.03 21.01 -2.35
CA GLY A 574 26.30 19.63 -2.79
C GLY A 574 25.10 18.88 -3.37
N LYS A 575 23.93 19.53 -3.43
CA LYS A 575 22.68 18.98 -3.97
C LYS A 575 21.88 20.08 -4.69
N VAL A 576 21.49 19.80 -5.93
CA VAL A 576 20.64 20.64 -6.77
C VAL A 576 19.46 19.82 -7.23
N SER A 577 18.26 20.41 -7.23
CA SER A 577 17.05 19.71 -7.65
C SER A 577 16.14 20.61 -8.48
N MET A 578 15.41 20.01 -9.41
CA MET A 578 14.35 20.69 -10.15
C MET A 578 13.16 19.78 -10.39
N SER A 579 11.96 20.34 -10.30
CA SER A 579 10.70 19.61 -10.53
C SER A 579 10.08 20.02 -11.86
N CYS A 580 9.47 19.06 -12.56
CA CYS A 580 8.56 19.37 -13.65
C CYS A 580 7.29 20.05 -13.10
N ASP A 581 6.66 20.90 -13.91
CA ASP A 581 5.43 21.62 -13.51
C ASP A 581 4.25 20.66 -13.36
N GLU A 582 3.18 21.14 -12.71
CA GLU A 582 1.90 20.47 -12.70
C GLU A 582 1.45 20.16 -14.14
N SER A 583 0.94 18.94 -14.38
CA SER A 583 0.64 18.34 -15.70
C SER A 583 1.79 17.71 -16.49
N TRP A 584 3.04 17.96 -16.10
CA TRP A 584 4.21 17.36 -16.75
C TRP A 584 4.74 16.16 -15.97
N THR A 585 5.35 15.22 -16.68
CA THR A 585 5.96 14.02 -16.10
C THR A 585 7.45 14.02 -16.39
N LEU A 586 8.27 13.84 -15.35
CA LEU A 586 9.71 13.71 -15.52
C LEU A 586 10.04 12.39 -16.22
N THR A 587 10.71 12.47 -17.37
CA THR A 587 11.11 11.32 -18.19
C THR A 587 12.61 11.11 -18.22
N GLY A 588 13.39 12.19 -18.12
CA GLY A 588 14.85 12.16 -18.08
C GLY A 588 15.43 13.06 -16.99
N CYS A 589 16.50 12.59 -16.33
CA CYS A 589 17.23 13.37 -15.33
C CYS A 589 18.74 13.18 -15.53
N SER A 590 19.44 14.28 -15.77
CA SER A 590 20.87 14.29 -16.06
C SER A 590 21.57 15.37 -15.24
N ALA A 591 22.86 15.15 -14.95
CA ALA A 591 23.72 16.12 -14.26
C ALA A 591 24.67 16.78 -15.26
N TYR A 592 24.78 18.10 -15.20
CA TYR A 592 25.76 18.87 -15.98
C TYR A 592 26.78 19.52 -15.05
N SER A 593 28.04 19.12 -15.13
CA SER A 593 29.12 19.67 -14.30
C SER A 593 29.60 21.03 -14.80
N HIS A 594 29.75 22.00 -13.89
CA HIS A 594 30.47 23.25 -14.13
C HIS A 594 31.89 23.26 -13.54
N GLY A 595 32.49 22.07 -13.37
CA GLY A 595 33.82 21.89 -12.76
C GLY A 595 33.79 21.22 -11.38
N SER A 596 32.61 20.77 -10.92
CA SER A 596 32.46 19.92 -9.73
C SER A 596 32.32 18.45 -10.12
N ARG A 597 32.89 17.53 -9.35
CA ARG A 597 32.65 16.09 -9.56
C ARG A 597 31.23 15.74 -9.17
N THR A 598 30.47 15.14 -10.09
CA THR A 598 29.08 14.74 -9.82
C THR A 598 29.03 13.35 -9.20
N HIS A 599 28.22 13.20 -8.16
CA HIS A 599 27.93 11.89 -7.57
C HIS A 599 26.97 11.10 -8.45
N GLY A 600 26.06 11.80 -9.12
CA GLY A 600 25.12 11.25 -10.08
C GLY A 600 23.86 12.11 -10.20
N ALA A 601 22.91 11.61 -10.98
CA ALA A 601 21.58 12.17 -11.13
C ALA A 601 20.54 11.07 -10.95
N TYR A 602 19.41 11.38 -10.31
CA TYR A 602 18.31 10.44 -10.14
C TYR A 602 16.97 11.16 -10.04
N ALA A 603 15.91 10.47 -10.46
CA ALA A 603 14.55 10.97 -10.38
C ALA A 603 13.88 10.56 -9.06
N VAL A 604 13.34 11.54 -8.33
CA VAL A 604 12.47 11.35 -7.16
C VAL A 604 11.09 11.85 -7.55
N ASP A 605 10.16 10.92 -7.83
CA ASP A 605 8.85 11.23 -8.42
C ASP A 605 8.99 12.13 -9.66
N ASN A 606 8.60 13.40 -9.59
CA ASN A 606 8.69 14.39 -10.68
C ASN A 606 9.87 15.36 -10.55
N THR A 607 10.78 15.11 -9.61
CA THR A 607 11.94 15.94 -9.31
C THR A 607 13.23 15.26 -9.77
N CYS A 608 14.00 15.92 -10.63
CA CYS A 608 15.36 15.54 -10.94
C CYS A 608 16.30 16.04 -9.84
N VAL A 609 17.08 15.14 -9.26
CA VAL A 609 18.02 15.43 -8.17
C VAL A 609 19.43 15.11 -8.64
N VAL A 610 20.33 16.08 -8.47
CA VAL A 610 21.76 15.96 -8.76
C VAL A 610 22.54 16.21 -7.49
N THR A 611 23.50 15.34 -7.20
CA THR A 611 24.43 15.50 -6.08
C THR A 611 25.85 15.66 -6.60
N SER A 612 26.64 16.46 -5.89
CA SER A 612 28.02 16.80 -6.23
C SER A 612 28.86 16.93 -4.96
N SER A 613 30.19 16.93 -5.12
CA SER A 613 31.10 17.12 -3.99
C SER A 613 31.10 18.54 -3.41
N GLY A 614 30.34 19.49 -3.97
CA GLY A 614 30.27 20.88 -3.52
C GLY A 614 31.52 21.73 -3.84
N GLU A 615 32.56 21.14 -4.42
CA GLU A 615 33.78 21.82 -4.88
C GLU A 615 33.56 22.49 -6.26
N GLY A 616 34.31 23.54 -6.58
CA GLY A 616 34.24 24.21 -7.89
C GLY A 616 32.98 25.06 -8.11
N LYS A 617 32.55 25.27 -9.37
CA LYS A 617 31.34 26.06 -9.69
C LYS A 617 30.04 25.25 -9.58
N GLY A 618 30.05 24.12 -8.88
CA GLY A 618 28.88 23.24 -8.69
C GLY A 618 28.48 22.41 -9.92
N ALA A 619 27.25 21.89 -9.88
CA ALA A 619 26.63 21.12 -10.95
C ALA A 619 25.18 21.57 -11.15
N ALA A 620 24.68 21.51 -12.39
CA ALA A 620 23.30 21.80 -12.74
C ALA A 620 22.48 20.52 -12.86
N ALA A 621 21.21 20.61 -12.50
CA ALA A 621 20.21 19.59 -12.78
C ALA A 621 19.56 19.89 -14.13
N VAL A 622 19.53 18.89 -15.03
CA VAL A 622 18.87 18.98 -16.33
C VAL A 622 17.77 17.93 -16.39
N ALA A 623 16.53 18.38 -16.50
CA ALA A 623 15.34 17.55 -16.56
C ALA A 623 14.71 17.57 -17.94
N ILE A 624 14.23 16.41 -18.40
CA ILE A 624 13.32 16.30 -19.54
C ILE A 624 11.93 16.04 -18.97
N CYS A 625 11.00 16.95 -19.24
CA CYS A 625 9.63 16.88 -18.79
C CYS A 625 8.74 16.63 -20.02
N CYS A 626 7.90 15.60 -19.98
CA CYS A 626 6.99 15.27 -21.08
C CYS A 626 5.52 15.25 -20.63
N ARG A 627 4.60 15.55 -21.55
CA ARG A 627 3.15 15.40 -21.34
C ARG A 627 2.41 15.08 -22.63
N ASN A 628 1.12 14.77 -22.49
CA ASN A 628 0.21 14.55 -23.61
C ASN A 628 -0.47 15.87 -24.03
N ARG A 629 -0.34 16.25 -25.30
CA ARG A 629 -0.75 17.54 -25.88
C ARG A 629 -2.27 17.74 -25.93
N THR A 630 -3.07 16.67 -25.92
CA THR A 630 -4.55 16.74 -25.99
C THR A 630 -5.21 17.43 -24.78
N ARG A 631 -4.45 17.83 -23.76
CA ARG A 631 -4.95 18.48 -22.54
C ARG A 631 -5.37 19.95 -22.71
N GLN A 632 -5.09 20.61 -23.84
CA GLN A 632 -5.37 22.04 -24.00
C GLN A 632 -6.83 22.42 -24.39
N SER A 633 -7.73 21.50 -24.76
CA SER A 633 -9.04 21.88 -25.33
C SER A 633 -10.30 21.66 -24.46
N LYS A 634 -10.20 21.15 -23.22
CA LYS A 634 -11.39 20.86 -22.38
C LYS A 634 -11.44 21.58 -21.02
N GLY A 635 -10.78 22.74 -20.91
CA GLY A 635 -10.73 23.53 -19.66
C GLY A 635 -11.44 24.89 -19.70
N ALA A 636 -12.27 25.15 -20.71
CA ALA A 636 -12.98 26.43 -20.86
C ALA A 636 -14.47 26.22 -21.17
N PHE A 637 -15.20 25.52 -20.30
CA PHE A 637 -16.64 25.74 -20.19
C PHE A 637 -16.89 26.55 -18.94
N LYS A 638 -17.06 27.87 -19.14
CA LYS A 638 -17.64 28.77 -18.16
C LYS A 638 -18.97 28.17 -17.69
N LEU A 639 -19.16 28.05 -16.37
CA LEU A 639 -20.51 28.10 -15.81
C LEU A 639 -21.11 29.43 -16.25
N ALA A 640 -22.09 29.36 -17.14
CA ALA A 640 -23.04 30.42 -17.41
C ALA A 640 -24.39 29.93 -16.91
N ASP A 641 -24.88 30.62 -15.89
CA ASP A 641 -26.25 30.71 -15.36
C ASP A 641 -27.32 29.77 -15.93
N LYS A 642 -27.91 28.97 -15.04
CA LYS A 642 -29.37 28.82 -14.88
C LYS A 642 -29.74 28.20 -13.53
#